data_AF-A0A3D0Y7Q2-F1
#
_entry.id   AF-A0A3D0Y7Q2-F1
#
_cell.length_a   1.000
_cell.length_b   1.000
_cell.length_c   1.000
_cell.angle_alpha   90.00
_cell.angle_beta   90.00
_cell.angle_gamma   90.00
#
_symmetry.space_group_name_H-M   'P 1'
#
loop_
_entity.id
_entity.type
_entity.pdbx_description
1 polymer ?
#
loop_
_entity_poly.entity_id
_entity_poly.type
_entity_poly.pdbx_seq_one_letter_code
_entity_poly.pdbx_strand_id
1 'polypeptide(L)'
;MTETQIINTINKELASGSTKEATIEILEIQGYPQTEIDKAFALIEAVNTPKTELPTQELPTQPVTPPTSVIETPQVVPTKVEPNPIITAPTAPIVNPTPVSVNQEQLPPLHLENSLPSVSEVSKPNVETLPPIQTPTFVPNQVEMTSIPPFIAQQETPIVPPTKSHTGIIVSLVIVFLLITSGVALAYYKQIGPFKVNQYSENSLLSGLLEKSSSIDTSTFSMAVKLNVNGREKDAIPFVPPVIDEKTKQQYQNDVKRMSDIAYILQSFKYEYGDIQGYDFKTKKYIITKSVPYPANLSGIEGIGKDNSSSGYFYPRAGTTTSSSNSKIGYDPVTQQLYEYKPTEESKNFSIQVNFETDTAINEIRKSYYYSATSTIINGKIVTFSKDSGYINISSELPDPILVTLSNYLKQISPDVSASVLFGATLDVKNLNSPDGSMSVSADGSFGDLTYKVDIEALKKDKDYYFRINKIPAIISSISNMKGQWIKISPTATSTATSTDSSYGYDPITMFSESVSKGDEAYRKKRTDFINTLKSVAQLADKNKLFTFKQNPKKEKVDGRNLIRYDLSVKKEAILPFYKEISSNPEKYKNIGIINDPGLITYLESKEFDDTFKFIQDNTFITIWTDSDGLPAIVEYRMRIVPADTATQLKNKQVDVIFRISVDNINKPIDIKVPNDAKPIEKIREEMNKNSGFGY
;
A
#
# COMPACT_ATOMS: atom_id res chain seq x y z
N MET A 1 -21.58 20.95 20.75
CA MET A 1 -20.71 21.50 19.69
C MET A 1 -21.52 22.42 18.80
N THR A 2 -20.93 23.26 17.95
CA THR A 2 -21.68 24.30 17.21
C THR A 2 -21.96 23.90 15.76
N GLU A 3 -23.11 24.30 15.22
CA GLU A 3 -23.50 24.16 13.81
C GLU A 3 -22.40 24.66 12.84
N THR A 4 -21.67 25.70 13.24
CA THR A 4 -20.50 26.23 12.52
C THR A 4 -19.35 25.23 12.38
N GLN A 5 -19.11 24.37 13.38
CA GLN A 5 -18.07 23.33 13.28
C GLN A 5 -18.44 22.28 12.24
N ILE A 6 -19.72 21.86 12.20
CA ILE A 6 -20.23 20.91 11.21
C ILE A 6 -20.09 21.49 9.80
N ILE A 7 -20.52 22.75 9.59
CA ILE A 7 -20.41 23.43 8.29
C ILE A 7 -18.95 23.58 7.84
N ASN A 8 -18.04 23.96 8.76
CA ASN A 8 -16.62 24.10 8.44
C ASN A 8 -15.99 22.75 8.06
N THR A 9 -16.35 21.68 8.77
CA THR A 9 -15.91 20.33 8.42
C THR A 9 -16.49 19.92 7.06
N ILE A 10 -17.77 20.16 6.78
CA ILE A 10 -18.38 19.87 5.47
C ILE A 10 -17.63 20.60 4.35
N ASN A 11 -17.43 21.91 4.47
CA ASN A 11 -16.73 22.70 3.46
C ASN A 11 -15.28 22.25 3.27
N LYS A 12 -14.59 21.90 4.35
CA LYS A 12 -13.21 21.36 4.30
C LYS A 12 -13.17 20.03 3.54
N GLU A 13 -14.05 19.10 3.88
CA GLU A 13 -14.11 17.78 3.26
C GLU A 13 -14.49 17.89 1.77
N LEU A 14 -15.54 18.64 1.44
CA LEU A 14 -15.93 18.88 0.05
C LEU A 14 -14.81 19.57 -0.76
N ALA A 15 -14.10 20.55 -0.19
CA ALA A 15 -12.97 21.21 -0.84
C ALA A 15 -11.76 20.28 -1.05
N SER A 16 -11.61 19.26 -0.22
CA SER A 16 -10.61 18.19 -0.40
C SER A 16 -11.02 17.14 -1.44
N GLY A 17 -12.21 17.28 -2.05
CA GLY A 17 -12.73 16.35 -3.05
C GLY A 17 -13.53 15.19 -2.46
N SER A 18 -13.84 15.20 -1.16
CA SER A 18 -14.75 14.23 -0.53
C SER A 18 -16.17 14.43 -1.08
N THR A 19 -16.91 13.33 -1.24
CA THR A 19 -18.33 13.40 -1.62
C THR A 19 -19.22 13.75 -0.45
N LYS A 20 -20.48 14.14 -0.72
CA LYS A 20 -21.47 14.44 0.33
C LYS A 20 -21.63 13.25 1.28
N GLU A 21 -21.71 12.05 0.74
CA GLU A 21 -21.87 10.80 1.49
C GLU A 21 -20.64 10.49 2.36
N ALA A 22 -19.42 10.63 1.81
CA ALA A 22 -18.19 10.43 2.59
C ALA A 22 -18.05 11.45 3.72
N THR A 23 -18.44 12.70 3.45
CA THR A 23 -18.43 13.79 4.43
C THR A 23 -19.45 13.53 5.55
N ILE A 24 -20.63 12.98 5.23
CA ILE A 24 -21.62 12.53 6.21
C ILE A 24 -21.02 11.43 7.10
N GLU A 25 -20.40 10.40 6.52
CA GLU A 25 -19.79 9.28 7.28
C GLU A 25 -18.69 9.78 8.25
N ILE A 26 -17.85 10.74 7.82
CA ILE A 26 -16.84 11.37 8.69
C ILE A 26 -17.50 12.07 9.87
N LEU A 27 -18.59 12.80 9.64
CA LEU A 27 -19.30 13.52 10.67
C LEU A 27 -20.03 12.57 11.64
N GLU A 28 -20.62 11.49 11.15
CA GLU A 28 -21.22 10.47 12.00
C GLU A 28 -20.18 9.79 12.90
N ILE A 29 -18.99 9.47 12.38
CA ILE A 29 -17.86 8.92 13.15
C ILE A 29 -17.40 9.90 14.24
N GLN A 30 -17.43 11.20 13.94
CA GLN A 30 -17.12 12.27 14.92
C GLN A 30 -18.25 12.48 15.95
N GLY A 31 -19.34 11.73 15.85
CA GLY A 31 -20.45 11.74 16.81
C GLY A 31 -21.50 12.81 16.52
N TYR A 32 -21.53 13.39 15.32
CA TYR A 32 -22.57 14.37 14.96
C TYR A 32 -23.89 13.67 14.63
N PRO A 33 -25.03 14.17 15.16
CA PRO A 33 -26.36 13.62 14.83
C PRO A 33 -26.70 13.87 13.35
N GLN A 34 -27.26 12.87 12.67
CA GLN A 34 -27.67 12.98 11.26
C GLN A 34 -28.55 14.21 10.97
N THR A 35 -29.44 14.57 11.90
CA THR A 35 -30.32 15.74 11.77
C THR A 35 -29.56 17.07 11.75
N GLU A 36 -28.43 17.18 12.45
CA GLU A 36 -27.57 18.37 12.41
C GLU A 36 -26.72 18.40 11.14
N ILE A 37 -26.27 17.24 10.67
CA ILE A 37 -25.54 17.08 9.41
C ILE A 37 -26.43 17.51 8.23
N ASP A 38 -27.66 16.99 8.16
CA ASP A 38 -28.62 17.31 7.11
C ASP A 38 -28.96 18.81 7.08
N LYS A 39 -29.16 19.40 8.26
CA LYS A 39 -29.41 20.84 8.41
C LYS A 39 -28.23 21.67 7.90
N ALA A 40 -27.00 21.25 8.19
CA ALA A 40 -25.79 21.93 7.72
C ALA A 40 -25.63 21.86 6.20
N PHE A 41 -25.90 20.70 5.57
CA PHE A 41 -25.92 20.57 4.11
C PHE A 41 -27.00 21.44 3.47
N ALA A 42 -28.21 21.47 4.03
CA ALA A 42 -29.29 22.31 3.51
C ALA A 42 -28.94 23.82 3.55
N LEU A 43 -28.23 24.27 4.59
CA LEU A 43 -27.73 25.65 4.68
C LEU A 43 -26.68 25.95 3.61
N ILE A 44 -25.76 25.02 3.34
CA ILE A 44 -24.74 25.17 2.29
C ILE A 44 -25.40 25.22 0.91
N GLU A 45 -26.37 24.34 0.63
CA GLU A 45 -27.13 24.33 -0.63
C GLU A 45 -27.94 25.62 -0.82
N ALA A 46 -28.57 26.13 0.24
CA ALA A 46 -29.34 27.38 0.20
C ALA A 46 -28.46 28.61 -0.10
N VAL A 47 -27.20 28.63 0.35
CA VAL A 47 -26.24 29.71 0.06
C VAL A 47 -25.73 29.63 -1.38
N ASN A 48 -25.60 28.43 -1.93
CA ASN A 48 -25.05 28.20 -3.27
C ASN A 48 -26.11 28.19 -4.39
N THR A 49 -27.40 28.26 -4.06
CA THR A 49 -28.47 28.39 -5.06
C THR A 49 -28.51 29.85 -5.57
N PRO A 50 -28.33 30.11 -6.88
CA PRO A 50 -28.41 31.47 -7.41
C PRO A 50 -29.76 32.09 -7.06
N LYS A 51 -29.76 33.29 -6.47
CA LYS A 51 -30.99 34.06 -6.29
C LYS A 51 -31.60 34.34 -7.66
N THR A 52 -32.78 33.78 -7.93
CA THR A 52 -33.61 34.10 -9.09
C THR A 52 -33.77 35.62 -9.17
N GLU A 53 -33.19 36.25 -10.20
CA GLU A 53 -33.34 37.67 -10.46
C GLU A 53 -34.82 38.02 -10.70
N LEU A 54 -35.28 39.12 -10.12
CA LEU A 54 -36.61 39.68 -10.37
C LEU A 54 -36.77 40.05 -11.85
N PRO A 55 -37.99 40.01 -12.40
CA PRO A 55 -38.24 40.28 -13.81
C PRO A 55 -37.83 41.72 -14.15
N THR A 56 -36.85 41.84 -15.04
CA THR A 56 -36.41 43.12 -15.61
C THR A 56 -37.43 43.58 -16.65
N GLN A 57 -37.93 44.81 -16.53
CA GLN A 57 -38.80 45.47 -17.51
C GLN A 57 -38.12 45.53 -18.88
N GLU A 58 -38.83 45.10 -19.92
CA GLU A 58 -38.42 45.21 -21.32
C GLU A 58 -38.34 46.68 -21.76
N LEU A 59 -37.19 47.08 -22.31
CA LEU A 59 -37.04 48.28 -23.16
C LEU A 59 -36.89 47.84 -24.63
N PRO A 60 -37.33 48.66 -25.60
CA PRO A 60 -37.57 48.21 -26.97
C PRO A 60 -36.28 47.99 -27.76
N THR A 61 -36.29 46.92 -28.55
CA THR A 61 -35.24 46.46 -29.45
C THR A 61 -35.02 47.41 -30.63
N GLN A 62 -33.76 47.79 -30.86
CA GLN A 62 -33.28 48.27 -32.17
C GLN A 62 -32.66 47.10 -32.96
N PRO A 63 -32.80 47.08 -34.30
CA PRO A 63 -32.29 46.00 -35.13
C PRO A 63 -30.79 46.18 -35.41
N VAL A 64 -29.97 45.22 -35.00
CA VAL A 64 -28.57 45.12 -35.43
C VAL A 64 -28.46 43.97 -36.42
N THR A 65 -27.99 44.28 -37.63
CA THR A 65 -27.68 43.35 -38.71
C THR A 65 -26.45 42.50 -38.39
N PRO A 66 -26.40 41.22 -38.81
CA PRO A 66 -25.28 40.34 -38.53
C PRO A 66 -24.08 40.61 -39.46
N PRO A 67 -22.83 40.47 -38.99
CA PRO A 67 -21.65 40.50 -39.85
C PRO A 67 -21.47 39.17 -40.58
N THR A 68 -21.31 39.28 -41.89
CA THR A 68 -20.92 38.22 -42.83
C THR A 68 -19.55 37.66 -42.47
N SER A 69 -19.46 36.37 -42.16
CA SER A 69 -18.20 35.63 -42.06
C SER A 69 -17.87 35.01 -43.43
N VAL A 70 -16.73 35.40 -43.98
CA VAL A 70 -16.14 34.84 -45.20
C VAL A 70 -15.44 33.54 -44.83
N ILE A 71 -15.85 32.45 -45.47
CA ILE A 71 -15.18 31.14 -45.39
C ILE A 71 -14.12 31.10 -46.49
N GLU A 72 -12.84 31.21 -46.12
CA GLU A 72 -11.72 30.83 -46.99
C GLU A 72 -11.49 29.33 -46.92
N THR A 73 -11.51 28.69 -48.09
CA THR A 73 -11.22 27.27 -48.28
C THR A 73 -9.71 27.10 -48.53
N PRO A 74 -8.99 26.21 -47.81
CA PRO A 74 -7.59 25.95 -48.14
C PRO A 74 -7.49 25.02 -49.36
N GLN A 75 -6.78 25.48 -50.39
CA GLN A 75 -6.35 24.68 -51.55
C GLN A 75 -5.35 23.60 -51.14
N VAL A 76 -5.63 22.37 -51.53
CA VAL A 76 -4.72 21.22 -51.41
C VAL A 76 -3.76 21.21 -52.61
N VAL A 77 -2.47 21.34 -52.34
CA VAL A 77 -1.38 21.12 -53.31
C VAL A 77 -0.94 19.65 -53.21
N PRO A 78 -0.87 18.88 -54.32
CA PRO A 78 -0.41 17.50 -54.28
C PRO A 78 1.12 17.42 -54.30
N THR A 79 1.71 16.93 -53.21
CA THR A 79 3.15 16.63 -53.16
C THR A 79 3.43 15.26 -53.79
N LYS A 80 4.24 15.29 -54.85
CA LYS A 80 4.79 14.16 -55.59
C LYS A 80 5.69 13.31 -54.67
N VAL A 81 5.37 12.03 -54.52
CA VAL A 81 6.17 11.05 -53.76
C VAL A 81 7.33 10.58 -54.63
N GLU A 82 8.56 10.83 -54.17
CA GLU A 82 9.80 10.30 -54.73
C GLU A 82 10.27 9.10 -53.87
N PRO A 83 10.75 7.99 -54.45
CA PRO A 83 11.10 6.80 -53.69
C PRO A 83 12.44 6.95 -52.95
N ASN A 84 12.46 6.59 -51.66
CA ASN A 84 13.64 6.54 -50.81
C ASN A 84 14.75 5.63 -51.38
N PRO A 85 16.03 6.01 -51.27
CA PRO A 85 17.15 5.17 -51.62
C PRO A 85 17.37 4.06 -50.57
N ILE A 86 17.77 2.89 -51.07
CA ILE A 86 18.20 1.73 -50.29
C ILE A 86 19.52 2.08 -49.58
N ILE A 87 19.50 2.15 -48.25
CA ILE A 87 20.69 2.28 -47.41
C ILE A 87 21.16 0.87 -47.02
N THR A 88 22.30 0.45 -47.56
CA THR A 88 23.04 -0.73 -47.12
C THR A 88 23.74 -0.46 -45.80
N ALA A 89 23.64 -1.40 -44.85
CA ALA A 89 24.28 -1.33 -43.55
C ALA A 89 25.82 -1.41 -43.66
N PRO A 90 26.60 -0.57 -42.95
CA PRO A 90 28.04 -0.74 -42.86
C PRO A 90 28.40 -1.88 -41.89
N THR A 91 29.23 -2.80 -42.36
CA THR A 91 29.84 -3.87 -41.58
C THR A 91 30.85 -3.27 -40.59
N ALA A 92 30.68 -3.52 -39.30
CA ALA A 92 31.63 -3.09 -38.27
C ALA A 92 32.93 -3.93 -38.33
N PRO A 93 34.11 -3.32 -38.16
CA PRO A 93 35.38 -4.05 -38.15
C PRO A 93 35.57 -4.78 -36.81
N ILE A 94 35.99 -6.05 -36.90
CA ILE A 94 36.47 -6.86 -35.79
C ILE A 94 37.81 -6.29 -35.33
N VAL A 95 37.86 -5.76 -34.10
CA VAL A 95 39.11 -5.35 -33.44
C VAL A 95 39.36 -6.31 -32.28
N ASN A 96 40.44 -7.09 -32.40
CA ASN A 96 40.97 -7.93 -31.33
C ASN A 96 41.57 -7.04 -30.21
N PRO A 97 41.23 -7.25 -28.93
CA PRO A 97 41.88 -6.53 -27.84
C PRO A 97 43.30 -7.08 -27.59
N THR A 98 44.29 -6.19 -27.68
CA THR A 98 45.65 -6.41 -27.17
C THR A 98 45.66 -6.00 -25.69
N PRO A 99 46.35 -6.73 -24.79
CA PRO A 99 46.31 -6.45 -23.36
C PRO A 99 47.07 -5.17 -23.00
N VAL A 100 46.41 -4.26 -22.28
CA VAL A 100 47.03 -3.07 -21.71
C VAL A 100 47.63 -3.43 -20.35
N SER A 101 48.94 -3.21 -20.24
CA SER A 101 49.73 -3.29 -19.01
C SER A 101 49.35 -2.14 -18.08
N VAL A 102 48.91 -2.45 -16.86
CA VAL A 102 48.62 -1.46 -15.80
C VAL A 102 49.93 -1.09 -15.12
N ASN A 103 50.37 0.13 -15.33
CA ASN A 103 51.47 0.75 -14.59
C ASN A 103 50.92 1.21 -13.23
N GLN A 104 51.46 0.68 -12.13
CA GLN A 104 51.09 1.09 -10.77
C GLN A 104 51.79 2.42 -10.44
N GLU A 105 51.01 3.49 -10.28
CA GLU A 105 51.48 4.75 -9.74
C GLU A 105 51.33 4.72 -8.21
N GLN A 106 52.48 4.88 -7.55
CA GLN A 106 52.69 4.70 -6.12
C GLN A 106 52.36 6.01 -5.39
N LEU A 107 51.29 6.03 -4.58
CA LEU A 107 50.98 7.15 -3.69
C LEU A 107 51.94 7.19 -2.48
N PRO A 108 52.38 8.38 -2.03
CA PRO A 108 53.26 8.51 -0.87
C PRO A 108 52.51 8.34 0.47
N PRO A 109 53.20 7.88 1.54
CA PRO A 109 52.57 7.63 2.83
C PRO A 109 52.34 8.91 3.62
N LEU A 110 51.10 9.08 4.13
CA LEU A 110 50.78 10.07 5.16
C LEU A 110 51.21 9.54 6.53
N HIS A 111 52.15 10.25 7.16
CA HIS A 111 52.43 10.14 8.58
C HIS A 111 51.32 10.85 9.37
N LEU A 112 50.61 10.12 10.24
CA LEU A 112 49.83 10.71 11.33
C LEU A 112 50.44 10.26 12.66
N GLU A 113 51.12 11.19 13.30
CA GLU A 113 51.63 11.08 14.67
C GLU A 113 50.59 11.75 15.57
N ASN A 114 49.94 10.98 16.44
CA ASN A 114 49.19 11.53 17.57
C ASN A 114 49.25 10.54 18.74
N SER A 115 50.10 10.91 19.69
CA SER A 115 50.29 10.31 21.00
C SER A 115 49.06 10.49 21.90
N LEU A 116 48.59 9.40 22.49
CA LEU A 116 47.69 9.40 23.66
C LEU A 116 48.42 8.76 24.86
N PRO A 117 48.17 9.24 26.09
CA PRO A 117 48.98 8.89 27.25
C PRO A 117 48.60 7.55 27.87
N SER A 118 49.61 6.89 28.44
CA SER A 118 49.51 5.64 29.19
C SER A 118 48.60 5.78 30.41
N VAL A 119 47.63 4.88 30.54
CA VAL A 119 46.88 4.64 31.78
C VAL A 119 47.32 3.30 32.36
N SER A 120 47.59 3.34 33.66
CA SER A 120 48.29 2.36 34.48
C SER A 120 47.63 0.98 34.53
N GLU A 121 48.52 0.00 34.54
CA GLU A 121 48.33 -1.41 34.88
C GLU A 121 47.59 -1.59 36.22
N VAL A 122 46.43 -2.26 36.17
CA VAL A 122 45.77 -2.83 37.36
C VAL A 122 45.68 -4.34 37.16
N SER A 123 46.20 -5.04 38.16
CA SER A 123 46.37 -6.48 38.32
C SER A 123 45.13 -7.33 38.02
N LYS A 124 45.33 -8.38 37.20
CA LYS A 124 44.39 -9.48 36.94
C LYS A 124 44.15 -10.32 38.20
N PRO A 125 42.90 -10.71 38.53
CA PRO A 125 42.66 -11.91 39.31
C PRO A 125 42.64 -13.14 38.40
N ASN A 126 43.23 -14.21 38.92
CA ASN A 126 43.31 -15.54 38.36
C ASN A 126 41.90 -16.16 38.26
N VAL A 127 41.41 -16.44 37.04
CA VAL A 127 40.15 -17.17 36.83
C VAL A 127 40.48 -18.57 36.33
N GLU A 128 40.13 -19.52 37.18
CA GLU A 128 40.23 -20.95 37.00
C GLU A 128 39.36 -21.40 35.80
N THR A 129 39.97 -22.10 34.86
CA THR A 129 39.34 -22.64 33.66
C THR A 129 38.33 -23.73 34.00
N LEU A 130 37.04 -23.44 33.84
CA LEU A 130 35.97 -24.45 33.78
C LEU A 130 35.98 -25.15 32.40
N PRO A 131 35.66 -26.46 32.33
CA PRO A 131 35.63 -27.21 31.08
C PRO A 131 34.50 -26.73 30.14
N PRO A 132 34.67 -26.89 28.81
CA PRO A 132 33.70 -26.42 27.84
C PRO A 132 32.37 -27.17 27.97
N ILE A 133 31.29 -26.40 28.14
CA ILE A 133 29.92 -26.90 28.03
C ILE A 133 29.69 -27.26 26.56
N GLN A 134 29.39 -28.53 26.29
CA GLN A 134 29.00 -29.00 24.96
C GLN A 134 27.64 -28.38 24.61
N THR A 135 27.63 -27.49 23.63
CA THR A 135 26.40 -26.98 23.01
C THR A 135 25.77 -28.11 22.18
N PRO A 136 24.53 -28.52 22.45
CA PRO A 136 23.87 -29.53 21.63
C PRO A 136 23.63 -28.96 20.22
N THR A 137 24.22 -29.61 19.21
CA THR A 137 23.94 -29.36 17.80
C THR A 137 22.48 -29.70 17.51
N PHE A 138 21.63 -28.68 17.38
CA PHE A 138 20.25 -28.87 16.94
C PHE A 138 20.24 -29.10 15.42
N VAL A 139 19.95 -30.34 15.02
CA VAL A 139 19.61 -30.67 13.63
C VAL A 139 18.19 -30.14 13.38
N PRO A 140 17.96 -29.27 12.37
CA PRO A 140 16.62 -28.81 12.06
C PRO A 140 15.81 -29.98 11.48
N ASN A 141 14.84 -30.46 12.26
CA ASN A 141 13.82 -31.40 11.77
C ASN A 141 13.05 -30.75 10.62
N GLN A 142 13.22 -31.28 9.42
CA GLN A 142 12.24 -31.11 8.35
C GLN A 142 10.96 -31.83 8.78
N VAL A 143 9.87 -31.08 8.93
CA VAL A 143 8.55 -31.65 9.13
C VAL A 143 8.08 -32.16 7.77
N GLU A 144 8.32 -33.44 7.48
CA GLU A 144 7.65 -34.16 6.40
C GLU A 144 6.16 -34.26 6.72
N MET A 145 5.31 -33.76 5.82
CA MET A 145 3.88 -34.04 5.84
C MET A 145 3.68 -35.51 5.42
N THR A 146 3.46 -36.39 6.40
CA THR A 146 3.08 -37.80 6.14
C THR A 146 1.75 -37.88 5.40
N SER A 147 1.80 -38.34 4.14
CA SER A 147 0.64 -38.70 3.34
C SER A 147 0.01 -40.01 3.83
N ILE A 148 -1.32 -40.02 3.97
CA ILE A 148 -2.14 -41.20 4.30
C ILE A 148 -2.06 -42.21 3.14
N PRO A 149 -1.86 -43.53 3.39
CA PRO A 149 -1.80 -44.53 2.33
C PRO A 149 -3.18 -44.78 1.67
N PRO A 150 -3.23 -45.07 0.36
CA PRO A 150 -4.48 -45.37 -0.34
C PRO A 150 -5.01 -46.78 0.01
N PHE A 151 -6.34 -46.88 0.06
CA PHE A 151 -7.13 -48.10 0.27
C PHE A 151 -6.91 -49.08 -0.91
N ILE A 152 -6.42 -50.28 -0.62
CA ILE A 152 -6.24 -51.36 -1.61
C ILE A 152 -7.59 -52.07 -1.78
N ALA A 153 -8.20 -51.94 -2.97
CA ALA A 153 -9.34 -52.75 -3.36
C ALA A 153 -8.86 -54.17 -3.74
N GLN A 154 -9.50 -55.19 -3.16
CA GLN A 154 -9.24 -56.60 -3.47
C GLN A 154 -9.67 -56.93 -4.91
N GLN A 155 -8.78 -57.55 -5.68
CA GLN A 155 -9.07 -58.12 -6.98
C GLN A 155 -9.73 -59.50 -6.82
N GLU A 156 -10.91 -59.69 -7.41
CA GLU A 156 -11.50 -61.00 -7.62
C GLU A 156 -10.88 -61.68 -8.85
N THR A 157 -10.54 -62.96 -8.71
CA THR A 157 -10.03 -63.83 -9.78
C THR A 157 -11.14 -64.25 -10.75
N PRO A 158 -10.94 -64.20 -12.08
CA PRO A 158 -11.93 -64.64 -13.05
C PRO A 158 -11.85 -66.15 -13.34
N ILE A 159 -13.02 -66.79 -13.43
CA ILE A 159 -13.21 -68.17 -13.91
C ILE A 159 -13.32 -68.13 -15.45
N VAL A 160 -12.51 -68.94 -16.15
CA VAL A 160 -12.44 -69.03 -17.62
C VAL A 160 -13.31 -70.20 -18.13
N PRO A 161 -14.30 -69.97 -19.03
CA PRO A 161 -14.93 -71.04 -19.81
C PRO A 161 -14.33 -71.16 -21.23
N PRO A 162 -14.55 -72.29 -21.92
CA PRO A 162 -13.75 -72.71 -23.06
C PRO A 162 -14.06 -71.96 -24.38
N THR A 163 -13.00 -71.81 -25.16
CA THR A 163 -12.86 -71.04 -26.38
C THR A 163 -13.60 -71.64 -27.59
N LYS A 164 -14.47 -70.84 -28.22
CA LYS A 164 -14.78 -70.97 -29.66
C LYS A 164 -13.98 -69.91 -30.43
N SER A 165 -13.59 -70.24 -31.66
CA SER A 165 -12.77 -69.40 -32.54
C SER A 165 -13.41 -68.02 -32.79
N HIS A 166 -12.87 -66.99 -32.13
CA HIS A 166 -13.37 -65.61 -32.11
C HIS A 166 -12.56 -64.65 -33.00
N THR A 167 -11.89 -65.12 -34.04
CA THR A 167 -10.98 -64.30 -34.87
C THR A 167 -11.68 -63.05 -35.46
N GLY A 168 -12.97 -63.15 -35.82
CA GLY A 168 -13.76 -61.98 -36.26
C GLY A 168 -14.16 -61.01 -35.13
N ILE A 169 -14.37 -61.51 -33.91
CA ILE A 169 -14.69 -60.67 -32.74
C ILE A 169 -13.42 -59.96 -32.23
N ILE A 170 -12.26 -60.64 -32.28
CA ILE A 170 -10.97 -60.05 -31.90
C ILE A 170 -10.60 -58.93 -32.86
N VAL A 171 -10.74 -59.13 -34.19
CA VAL A 171 -10.48 -58.06 -35.17
C VAL A 171 -11.45 -56.90 -34.99
N SER A 172 -12.74 -57.17 -34.75
CA SER A 172 -13.74 -56.12 -34.49
C SER A 172 -13.44 -55.35 -33.19
N LEU A 173 -13.03 -56.04 -32.12
CA LEU A 173 -12.62 -55.43 -30.86
C LEU A 173 -11.34 -54.61 -31.02
N VAL A 174 -10.37 -55.06 -31.80
CA VAL A 174 -9.13 -54.31 -32.08
C VAL A 174 -9.44 -53.04 -32.88
N ILE A 175 -10.33 -53.10 -33.88
CA ILE A 175 -10.76 -51.92 -34.65
C ILE A 175 -11.55 -50.95 -33.77
N VAL A 176 -12.48 -51.44 -32.94
CA VAL A 176 -13.23 -50.59 -32.00
C VAL A 176 -12.29 -49.99 -30.94
N PHE A 177 -11.33 -50.75 -30.43
CA PHE A 177 -10.33 -50.25 -29.49
C PHE A 177 -9.43 -49.20 -30.14
N LEU A 178 -9.01 -49.41 -31.40
CA LEU A 178 -8.26 -48.41 -32.18
C LEU A 178 -9.10 -47.16 -32.45
N LEU A 179 -10.39 -47.28 -32.76
CA LEU A 179 -11.26 -46.11 -32.97
C LEU A 179 -11.55 -45.36 -31.66
N ILE A 180 -11.72 -46.06 -30.54
CA ILE A 180 -11.88 -45.43 -29.22
C ILE A 180 -10.57 -44.76 -28.79
N THR A 181 -9.42 -45.43 -28.91
CA THR A 181 -8.12 -44.83 -28.56
C THR A 181 -7.75 -43.68 -29.48
N SER A 182 -8.03 -43.77 -30.79
CA SER A 182 -7.85 -42.67 -31.74
C SER A 182 -8.82 -41.51 -31.46
N GLY A 183 -10.07 -41.82 -31.12
CA GLY A 183 -11.08 -40.82 -30.75
C GLY A 183 -10.76 -40.13 -29.42
N VAL A 184 -10.25 -40.87 -28.43
CA VAL A 184 -9.77 -40.32 -27.15
C VAL A 184 -8.50 -39.48 -27.37
N ALA A 185 -7.57 -39.92 -28.21
CA ALA A 185 -6.39 -39.13 -28.58
C ALA A 185 -6.77 -37.83 -29.31
N LEU A 186 -7.74 -37.91 -30.23
CA LEU A 186 -8.26 -36.73 -30.94
C LEU A 186 -9.02 -35.80 -29.98
N ALA A 187 -9.86 -36.33 -29.09
CA ALA A 187 -10.59 -35.55 -28.09
C ALA A 187 -9.64 -34.91 -27.07
N TYR A 188 -8.57 -35.60 -26.68
CA TYR A 188 -7.49 -35.07 -25.85
C TYR A 188 -6.74 -33.95 -26.58
N TYR A 189 -6.36 -34.17 -27.85
CA TYR A 189 -5.65 -33.18 -28.68
C TYR A 189 -6.50 -31.94 -28.97
N LYS A 190 -7.80 -32.12 -29.22
CA LYS A 190 -8.77 -31.05 -29.47
C LYS A 190 -9.38 -30.46 -28.20
N GLN A 191 -9.02 -30.98 -27.01
CA GLN A 191 -9.61 -30.62 -25.72
C GLN A 191 -11.16 -30.63 -25.72
N ILE A 192 -11.76 -31.66 -26.32
CA ILE A 192 -13.22 -31.85 -26.39
C ILE A 192 -13.68 -32.77 -25.25
N GLY A 193 -14.81 -32.45 -24.62
CA GLY A 193 -15.44 -33.28 -23.58
C GLY A 193 -14.70 -33.22 -22.23
N PRO A 194 -14.45 -34.35 -21.53
CA PRO A 194 -13.79 -34.35 -20.21
C PRO A 194 -12.31 -33.93 -20.27
N PHE A 195 -11.77 -33.73 -21.47
CA PHE A 195 -10.43 -33.18 -21.70
C PHE A 195 -10.42 -31.67 -21.90
N LYS A 196 -11.59 -31.00 -21.90
CA LYS A 196 -11.70 -29.54 -21.95
C LYS A 196 -11.14 -28.97 -20.65
N VAL A 197 -10.00 -28.32 -20.75
CA VAL A 197 -9.38 -27.63 -19.62
C VAL A 197 -9.87 -26.18 -19.66
N ASN A 198 -10.48 -25.69 -18.58
CA ASN A 198 -10.85 -24.29 -18.50
C ASN A 198 -9.58 -23.46 -18.25
N GLN A 199 -8.86 -23.15 -19.34
CA GLN A 199 -7.71 -22.27 -19.31
C GLN A 199 -8.15 -20.84 -19.55
N TYR A 200 -7.67 -19.93 -18.70
CA TYR A 200 -7.90 -18.51 -18.89
C TYR A 200 -7.02 -17.93 -20.00
N SER A 201 -7.58 -16.98 -20.74
CA SER A 201 -6.82 -16.10 -21.63
C SER A 201 -6.33 -14.86 -20.88
N GLU A 202 -5.34 -14.15 -21.42
CA GLU A 202 -4.88 -12.87 -20.85
C GLU A 202 -6.00 -11.83 -20.71
N ASN A 203 -7.00 -11.86 -21.61
CA ASN A 203 -8.11 -10.90 -21.61
C ASN A 203 -9.24 -11.25 -20.62
N SER A 204 -9.10 -12.34 -19.87
CA SER A 204 -10.17 -12.86 -19.01
C SER A 204 -9.65 -13.55 -17.77
N LEU A 205 -8.37 -13.35 -17.42
CA LEU A 205 -7.74 -14.04 -16.30
C LEU A 205 -8.33 -13.54 -14.99
N LEU A 206 -8.21 -12.24 -14.70
CA LEU A 206 -8.57 -11.74 -13.38
C LEU A 206 -10.08 -11.72 -13.18
N SER A 207 -10.82 -11.27 -14.20
CA SER A 207 -12.28 -11.27 -14.16
C SER A 207 -12.82 -12.70 -14.03
N GLY A 208 -12.26 -13.65 -14.79
CA GLY A 208 -12.65 -15.05 -14.73
C GLY A 208 -12.30 -15.73 -13.41
N LEU A 209 -11.15 -15.41 -12.81
CA LEU A 209 -10.76 -15.90 -11.48
C LEU A 209 -11.70 -15.35 -10.40
N LEU A 210 -12.03 -14.06 -10.41
CA LEU A 210 -12.97 -13.47 -9.45
C LEU A 210 -14.40 -14.00 -9.63
N GLU A 211 -14.83 -14.22 -10.87
CA GLU A 211 -16.12 -14.84 -11.17
C GLU A 211 -16.20 -16.24 -10.54
N LYS A 212 -15.20 -17.10 -10.80
CA LYS A 212 -15.11 -18.43 -10.18
C LYS A 212 -14.98 -18.37 -8.66
N SER A 213 -14.18 -17.45 -8.12
CA SER A 213 -14.06 -17.25 -6.67
C SER A 213 -15.39 -16.89 -6.02
N SER A 214 -16.24 -16.13 -6.71
CA SER A 214 -17.56 -15.78 -6.19
C SER A 214 -18.54 -16.95 -6.11
N SER A 215 -18.21 -18.10 -6.69
CA SER A 215 -18.96 -19.36 -6.55
C SER A 215 -18.47 -20.27 -5.42
N ILE A 216 -17.50 -19.80 -4.62
CA ILE A 216 -16.99 -20.52 -3.46
C ILE A 216 -17.89 -20.23 -2.26
N ASP A 217 -18.61 -21.27 -1.83
CA ASP A 217 -19.49 -21.26 -0.66
C ASP A 217 -18.76 -21.68 0.62
N THR A 218 -17.83 -22.61 0.49
CA THR A 218 -17.01 -23.13 1.60
C THR A 218 -15.57 -23.28 1.14
N SER A 219 -14.61 -22.94 1.99
CA SER A 219 -13.19 -23.19 1.70
C SER A 219 -12.32 -23.14 2.95
N THR A 220 -11.15 -23.76 2.84
CA THR A 220 -10.02 -23.55 3.73
C THR A 220 -9.00 -22.71 2.98
N PHE A 221 -8.67 -21.54 3.52
CA PHE A 221 -7.65 -20.68 2.96
C PHE A 221 -6.43 -20.63 3.88
N SER A 222 -5.26 -20.49 3.28
CA SER A 222 -4.02 -20.20 3.99
C SER A 222 -3.28 -19.07 3.28
N MET A 223 -2.66 -18.20 4.06
CA MET A 223 -1.79 -17.12 3.61
C MET A 223 -0.46 -17.24 4.35
N ALA A 224 0.61 -17.49 3.60
CA ALA A 224 1.97 -17.54 4.11
C ALA A 224 2.75 -16.32 3.63
N VAL A 225 3.41 -15.63 4.55
CA VAL A 225 4.41 -14.60 4.27
C VAL A 225 5.74 -15.13 4.78
N LYS A 226 6.76 -15.18 3.93
CA LYS A 226 8.12 -15.60 4.29
C LYS A 226 9.10 -14.51 3.90
N LEU A 227 10.07 -14.25 4.77
CA LEU A 227 11.21 -13.38 4.52
C LEU A 227 12.47 -14.19 4.85
N ASN A 228 13.35 -14.38 3.88
CA ASN A 228 14.60 -15.13 4.08
C ASN A 228 15.77 -14.39 3.49
N VAL A 229 16.90 -14.36 4.19
CA VAL A 229 18.17 -13.91 3.62
C VAL A 229 18.95 -15.12 3.11
N ASN A 230 19.06 -15.22 1.79
CA ASN A 230 19.72 -16.34 1.11
C ASN A 230 20.98 -15.89 0.37
N GLY A 231 21.78 -16.85 -0.10
CA GLY A 231 22.84 -16.56 -1.07
C GLY A 231 22.26 -15.93 -2.34
N ARG A 232 22.98 -14.94 -2.90
CA ARG A 232 22.58 -14.24 -4.13
C ARG A 232 22.55 -15.24 -5.30
N GLU A 233 21.40 -15.34 -5.97
CA GLU A 233 21.25 -16.16 -7.18
C GLU A 233 22.07 -15.57 -8.33
N LYS A 234 22.50 -16.41 -9.30
CA LYS A 234 23.42 -15.97 -10.37
C LYS A 234 22.82 -14.93 -11.32
N ASP A 235 21.50 -14.97 -11.50
CA ASP A 235 20.72 -14.05 -12.33
C ASP A 235 20.16 -12.87 -11.54
N ALA A 236 20.45 -12.78 -10.23
CA ALA A 236 19.97 -11.70 -9.37
C ALA A 236 20.64 -10.37 -9.73
N ILE A 237 19.83 -9.37 -10.08
CA ILE A 237 20.31 -8.04 -10.47
C ILE A 237 20.29 -7.12 -9.25
N PRO A 238 21.45 -6.66 -8.74
CA PRO A 238 21.49 -5.70 -7.64
C PRO A 238 20.81 -4.41 -8.04
N PHE A 239 20.06 -3.78 -7.13
CA PHE A 239 19.63 -2.42 -7.41
C PHE A 239 20.86 -1.51 -7.45
N VAL A 240 20.87 -0.57 -8.39
CA VAL A 240 21.85 0.51 -8.44
C VAL A 240 21.08 1.77 -8.04
N PRO A 241 21.32 2.34 -6.85
CA PRO A 241 20.62 3.53 -6.43
C PRO A 241 20.94 4.65 -7.44
N PRO A 242 19.94 5.42 -7.91
CA PRO A 242 20.21 6.54 -8.79
C PRO A 242 21.17 7.50 -8.08
N VAL A 243 22.25 7.87 -8.76
CA VAL A 243 23.17 8.88 -8.25
C VAL A 243 22.50 10.23 -8.44
N ILE A 244 22.05 10.83 -7.35
CA ILE A 244 21.54 12.19 -7.36
C ILE A 244 22.74 13.13 -7.49
N ASP A 245 22.80 13.86 -8.59
CA ASP A 245 23.86 14.83 -8.83
C ASP A 245 23.76 16.03 -7.88
N GLU A 246 24.91 16.63 -7.56
CA GLU A 246 24.99 17.77 -6.63
C GLU A 246 24.19 18.99 -7.10
N LYS A 247 23.99 19.15 -8.41
CA LYS A 247 23.15 20.22 -8.93
C LYS A 247 21.70 19.98 -8.52
N THR A 248 21.13 18.80 -8.74
CA THR A 248 19.77 18.47 -8.30
C THR A 248 19.58 18.66 -6.79
N LYS A 249 20.57 18.27 -5.97
CA LYS A 249 20.55 18.54 -4.52
C LYS A 249 20.50 20.03 -4.22
N GLN A 250 21.36 20.83 -4.86
CA GLN A 250 21.38 22.28 -4.68
C GLN A 250 20.07 22.94 -5.13
N GLN A 251 19.50 22.51 -6.26
CA GLN A 251 18.20 22.99 -6.75
C GLN A 251 17.09 22.70 -5.74
N TYR A 252 17.09 21.50 -5.15
CA TYR A 252 16.14 21.17 -4.09
C TYR A 252 16.36 22.02 -2.82
N GLN A 253 17.61 22.28 -2.43
CA GLN A 253 17.88 23.18 -1.30
C GLN A 253 17.39 24.61 -1.55
N ASN A 254 17.50 25.10 -2.79
CA ASN A 254 16.92 26.37 -3.19
C ASN A 254 15.39 26.35 -3.04
N ASP A 255 14.74 25.25 -3.45
CA ASP A 255 13.29 25.04 -3.32
C ASP A 255 12.83 24.96 -1.85
N VAL A 256 13.60 24.30 -0.98
CA VAL A 256 13.36 24.28 0.47
C VAL A 256 13.39 25.71 1.02
N LYS A 257 14.38 26.51 0.59
CA LYS A 257 14.47 27.91 1.01
C LYS A 257 13.28 28.73 0.48
N ARG A 258 12.89 28.57 -0.79
CA ARG A 258 11.69 29.22 -1.35
C ARG A 258 10.45 28.89 -0.54
N MET A 259 10.26 27.61 -0.19
CA MET A 259 9.12 27.18 0.60
C MET A 259 9.15 27.76 2.02
N SER A 260 10.32 27.78 2.66
CA SER A 260 10.51 28.42 3.97
C SER A 260 10.16 29.91 3.93
N ASP A 261 10.59 30.64 2.89
CA ASP A 261 10.28 32.06 2.71
C ASP A 261 8.76 32.28 2.56
N ILE A 262 8.09 31.45 1.75
CA ILE A 262 6.62 31.52 1.57
C ILE A 262 5.88 31.16 2.85
N ALA A 263 6.30 30.10 3.54
CA ALA A 263 5.70 29.69 4.79
C ALA A 263 5.75 30.82 5.83
N TYR A 264 6.87 31.56 5.87
CA TYR A 264 6.99 32.77 6.68
C TYR A 264 6.05 33.90 6.21
N ILE A 265 6.01 34.21 4.91
CA ILE A 265 5.14 35.25 4.36
C ILE A 265 3.67 34.95 4.65
N LEU A 266 3.21 33.72 4.39
CA LEU A 266 1.83 33.30 4.65
C LEU A 266 1.50 33.39 6.14
N GLN A 267 2.45 33.04 7.01
CA GLN A 267 2.28 33.16 8.45
C GLN A 267 2.13 34.63 8.87
N SER A 268 3.03 35.53 8.44
CA SER A 268 2.93 36.97 8.71
C SER A 268 1.60 37.55 8.20
N PHE A 269 1.19 37.17 6.99
CA PHE A 269 -0.07 37.57 6.39
C PHE A 269 -1.29 37.13 7.20
N LYS A 270 -1.29 35.90 7.70
CA LYS A 270 -2.40 35.39 8.52
C LYS A 270 -2.58 36.13 9.85
N TYR A 271 -1.49 36.65 10.44
CA TYR A 271 -1.55 37.29 11.75
C TYR A 271 -1.72 38.81 11.70
N GLU A 272 -1.20 39.45 10.66
CA GLU A 272 -1.19 40.92 10.57
C GLU A 272 -2.18 41.49 9.56
N TYR A 273 -2.64 40.66 8.62
CA TYR A 273 -3.48 41.05 7.51
C TYR A 273 -4.72 40.16 7.38
N GLY A 274 -5.66 40.54 6.51
CA GLY A 274 -6.93 39.87 6.35
C GLY A 274 -7.85 40.01 7.57
N ASP A 275 -8.71 39.02 7.79
CA ASP A 275 -9.67 39.00 8.88
C ASP A 275 -9.02 38.45 10.15
N ILE A 276 -8.55 39.36 10.99
CA ILE A 276 -7.98 39.04 12.29
C ILE A 276 -9.12 38.60 13.21
N GLN A 277 -9.04 37.34 13.66
CA GLN A 277 -10.02 36.76 14.56
C GLN A 277 -9.63 37.02 16.02
N GLY A 278 -10.56 37.59 16.78
CA GLY A 278 -10.50 37.60 18.24
C GLY A 278 -11.47 36.57 18.81
N TYR A 279 -11.11 35.96 19.92
CA TYR A 279 -12.02 35.08 20.65
C TYR A 279 -12.89 35.91 21.60
N ASP A 280 -14.19 35.95 21.35
CA ASP A 280 -15.14 36.54 22.28
C ASP A 280 -15.48 35.52 23.38
N PHE A 281 -14.89 35.73 24.56
CA PHE A 281 -15.09 34.89 25.74
C PHE A 281 -16.55 34.85 26.23
N LYS A 282 -17.36 35.87 25.91
CA LYS A 282 -18.78 35.89 26.31
C LYS A 282 -19.60 34.96 25.45
N THR A 283 -19.39 34.98 24.13
CA THR A 283 -20.14 34.14 23.19
C THR A 283 -19.48 32.80 22.91
N LYS A 284 -18.24 32.60 23.36
CA LYS A 284 -17.39 31.43 23.05
C LYS A 284 -17.25 31.22 21.54
N LYS A 285 -17.15 32.31 20.78
CA LYS A 285 -17.01 32.31 19.32
C LYS A 285 -15.84 33.17 18.89
N TYR A 286 -15.20 32.78 17.79
CA TYR A 286 -14.29 33.65 17.08
C TYR A 286 -15.09 34.69 16.31
N ILE A 287 -14.77 35.96 16.51
CA ILE A 287 -15.34 37.09 15.77
C ILE A 287 -14.22 37.79 15.01
N ILE A 288 -14.54 38.33 13.84
CA ILE A 288 -13.60 39.19 13.11
C ILE A 288 -13.52 40.50 13.89
N THR A 289 -12.36 40.79 14.49
CA THR A 289 -12.15 42.00 15.28
C THR A 289 -11.60 43.13 14.43
N LYS A 290 -10.87 42.80 13.36
CA LYS A 290 -10.28 43.77 12.44
C LYS A 290 -10.06 43.11 11.08
N SER A 291 -10.44 43.79 10.00
CA SER A 291 -10.04 43.41 8.65
C SER A 291 -8.96 44.39 8.18
N VAL A 292 -7.76 43.88 7.90
CA VAL A 292 -6.61 44.69 7.48
C VAL A 292 -6.29 44.35 6.02
N PRO A 293 -6.27 45.33 5.10
CA PRO A 293 -5.98 45.05 3.69
C PRO A 293 -4.56 44.51 3.53
N TYR A 294 -4.37 43.49 2.69
CA TYR A 294 -3.04 42.98 2.34
C TYR A 294 -2.18 44.09 1.72
N PRO A 295 -0.85 44.09 1.96
CA PRO A 295 0.02 45.19 1.54
C PRO A 295 0.07 45.29 0.01
N ALA A 296 0.43 46.46 -0.53
CA ALA A 296 0.54 46.65 -1.98
C ALA A 296 1.74 45.90 -2.60
N ASN A 297 2.75 45.54 -1.79
CA ASN A 297 3.95 44.81 -2.19
C ASN A 297 4.58 44.07 -0.99
N LEU A 298 5.49 43.11 -1.24
CA LEU A 298 6.14 42.31 -0.20
C LEU A 298 7.20 43.07 0.63
N SER A 299 7.63 44.27 0.23
CA SER A 299 8.69 44.99 0.95
C SER A 299 8.29 45.40 2.38
N GLY A 300 6.98 45.54 2.64
CA GLY A 300 6.45 45.79 3.98
C GLY A 300 6.70 44.66 4.98
N ILE A 301 7.03 43.45 4.51
CA ILE A 301 7.28 42.28 5.37
C ILE A 301 8.69 42.29 5.97
N GLU A 302 9.65 42.99 5.35
CA GLU A 302 11.05 43.04 5.81
C GLU A 302 11.20 43.64 7.22
N GLY A 303 10.21 44.43 7.69
CA GLY A 303 10.17 45.00 9.04
C GLY A 303 9.58 44.09 10.12
N ILE A 304 8.77 43.09 9.75
CA ILE A 304 7.97 42.28 10.70
C ILE A 304 8.85 41.39 11.58
N GLY A 305 10.02 40.96 11.07
CA GLY A 305 10.94 40.09 11.80
C GLY A 305 11.97 40.80 12.70
N LYS A 306 12.12 42.13 12.61
CA LYS A 306 13.19 42.86 13.32
C LYS A 306 12.77 43.43 14.67
N ASP A 307 11.49 43.78 14.85
CA ASP A 307 11.05 44.56 16.01
C ASP A 307 10.17 43.77 17.01
N ASN A 308 9.72 42.55 16.67
CA ASN A 308 8.78 41.77 17.49
C ASN A 308 9.40 40.76 18.48
N SER A 309 10.70 40.87 18.78
CA SER A 309 11.39 40.03 19.78
C SER A 309 10.89 40.21 21.23
N SER A 310 9.93 41.11 21.47
CA SER A 310 9.32 41.39 22.77
C SER A 310 8.01 40.64 23.05
N SER A 311 7.39 40.03 22.03
CA SER A 311 6.17 39.21 22.21
C SER A 311 6.55 37.72 22.22
N GLY A 312 6.79 37.18 23.43
CA GLY A 312 7.38 35.86 23.70
C GLY A 312 6.61 34.60 23.24
N TYR A 313 5.75 34.70 22.22
CA TYR A 313 4.99 33.59 21.66
C TYR A 313 5.36 33.24 20.21
N PHE A 314 6.15 34.07 19.52
CA PHE A 314 6.68 33.74 18.19
C PHE A 314 8.10 33.20 18.32
N TYR A 315 8.20 31.91 18.66
CA TYR A 315 9.42 31.16 18.38
C TYR A 315 9.35 30.66 16.93
N PRO A 316 10.05 31.26 15.95
CA PRO A 316 10.70 30.39 14.98
C PRO A 316 11.57 29.46 15.85
N ARG A 317 11.37 28.15 15.75
CA ARG A 317 12.15 27.17 16.50
C ARG A 317 13.63 27.45 16.21
N ALA A 318 14.27 28.15 17.13
CA ALA A 318 15.65 28.62 17.07
C ALA A 318 16.61 27.44 17.30
N GLY A 319 16.55 26.46 16.39
CA GLY A 319 17.37 25.25 16.41
C GLY A 319 18.45 25.21 15.33
N THR A 320 18.51 26.19 14.43
CA THR A 320 19.55 26.30 13.39
C THR A 320 20.08 27.73 13.31
N THR A 321 20.47 28.29 14.45
CA THR A 321 21.14 29.60 14.58
C THR A 321 22.61 29.56 14.17
N THR A 322 22.90 28.97 13.01
CA THR A 322 24.18 29.15 12.32
C THR A 322 23.95 29.13 10.81
N SER A 323 23.32 30.17 10.27
CA SER A 323 23.60 30.56 8.89
C SER A 323 23.66 32.07 8.78
N SER A 324 24.89 32.55 8.87
CA SER A 324 25.33 33.81 8.31
C SER A 324 24.99 33.85 6.81
N SER A 325 23.89 34.48 6.41
CA SER A 325 23.78 35.06 5.06
C SER A 325 22.63 36.06 4.99
N ASN A 326 22.86 37.10 4.20
CA ASN A 326 21.95 38.21 3.90
C ASN A 326 20.71 37.77 3.09
N SER A 327 20.11 36.60 3.36
CA SER A 327 18.94 36.17 2.59
C SER A 327 17.72 37.00 2.98
N LYS A 328 17.40 37.97 2.14
CA LYS A 328 16.17 38.76 2.25
C LYS A 328 14.98 37.84 2.04
N ILE A 329 14.04 37.83 3.00
CA ILE A 329 12.79 37.08 2.89
C ILE A 329 11.99 37.62 1.70
N GLY A 330 11.40 36.72 0.92
CA GLY A 330 10.61 37.09 -0.26
C GLY A 330 11.41 37.27 -1.55
N TYR A 331 12.71 36.97 -1.54
CA TYR A 331 13.57 36.99 -2.72
C TYR A 331 13.98 35.57 -3.10
N ASP A 332 13.88 35.26 -4.38
CA ASP A 332 14.31 33.99 -4.92
C ASP A 332 15.81 33.76 -4.63
N PRO A 333 16.19 32.62 -4.03
CA PRO A 333 17.57 32.37 -3.63
C PRO A 333 18.56 32.33 -4.79
N VAL A 334 18.10 32.10 -6.01
CA VAL A 334 18.94 32.02 -7.21
C VAL A 334 18.93 33.33 -7.97
N THR A 335 17.75 33.85 -8.31
CA THR A 335 17.66 35.06 -9.14
C THR A 335 17.84 36.35 -8.35
N GLN A 336 17.73 36.29 -7.02
CA GLN A 336 17.73 37.46 -6.12
C GLN A 336 16.64 38.49 -6.48
N GLN A 337 15.61 38.06 -7.22
CA GLN A 337 14.43 38.88 -7.53
C GLN A 337 13.34 38.63 -6.52
N LEU A 338 12.53 39.65 -6.23
CA LEU A 338 11.36 39.52 -5.38
C LEU A 338 10.36 38.53 -6.02
N TYR A 339 9.73 37.68 -5.21
CA TYR A 339 8.64 36.83 -5.68
C TYR A 339 7.53 37.69 -6.28
N GLU A 340 6.91 37.19 -7.36
CA GLU A 340 5.81 37.90 -7.98
C GLU A 340 4.62 37.95 -7.01
N TYR A 341 4.19 39.17 -6.69
CA TYR A 341 3.14 39.42 -5.73
C TYR A 341 2.17 40.46 -6.24
N LYS A 342 0.87 40.21 -5.99
CA LYS A 342 -0.16 41.23 -6.16
C LYS A 342 -1.31 41.05 -5.16
N PRO A 343 -1.84 42.14 -4.58
CA PRO A 343 -3.12 42.08 -3.89
C PRO A 343 -4.22 41.76 -4.91
N THR A 344 -5.20 40.97 -4.49
CA THR A 344 -6.38 40.60 -5.28
C THR A 344 -7.64 40.90 -4.47
N GLU A 345 -8.82 40.87 -5.10
CA GLU A 345 -10.11 41.13 -4.42
C GLU A 345 -10.11 42.43 -3.61
N GLU A 346 -9.66 43.55 -4.20
CA GLU A 346 -9.55 44.84 -3.51
C GLU A 346 -8.67 44.78 -2.24
N SER A 347 -7.61 43.96 -2.26
CA SER A 347 -6.69 43.70 -1.13
C SER A 347 -7.30 42.89 0.02
N LYS A 348 -8.42 42.19 -0.22
CA LYS A 348 -8.96 41.16 0.69
C LYS A 348 -8.37 39.77 0.43
N ASN A 349 -7.56 39.64 -0.61
CA ASN A 349 -6.80 38.45 -0.95
C ASN A 349 -5.45 38.86 -1.57
N PHE A 350 -4.60 37.89 -1.86
CA PHE A 350 -3.34 38.08 -2.55
C PHE A 350 -3.02 36.90 -3.46
N SER A 351 -2.04 37.11 -4.32
CA SER A 351 -1.41 36.07 -5.13
C SER A 351 0.10 36.22 -4.99
N ILE A 352 0.78 35.18 -4.49
CA ILE A 352 2.24 35.05 -4.50
C ILE A 352 2.60 33.92 -5.46
N GLN A 353 3.39 34.20 -6.48
CA GLN A 353 3.84 33.21 -7.44
C GLN A 353 5.34 32.93 -7.29
N VAL A 354 5.67 31.65 -7.19
CA VAL A 354 7.04 31.15 -7.01
C VAL A 354 7.34 30.08 -8.05
N ASN A 355 8.51 30.19 -8.68
CA ASN A 355 9.01 29.19 -9.63
C ASN A 355 10.00 28.27 -8.94
N PHE A 356 9.61 27.02 -8.73
CA PHE A 356 10.47 25.98 -8.15
C PHE A 356 11.39 25.38 -9.23
N GLU A 357 12.51 24.79 -8.81
CA GLU A 357 13.49 24.21 -9.73
C GLU A 357 13.29 22.71 -9.94
N THR A 358 12.72 22.00 -8.98
CA THR A 358 12.61 20.54 -8.97
C THR A 358 11.17 20.05 -8.96
N ASP A 359 10.89 18.96 -9.69
CA ASP A 359 9.59 18.28 -9.63
C ASP A 359 9.37 17.61 -8.27
N THR A 360 10.46 17.24 -7.58
CA THR A 360 10.41 16.71 -6.22
C THR A 360 9.81 17.70 -5.24
N ALA A 361 10.19 18.98 -5.28
CA ALA A 361 9.59 20.00 -4.43
C ALA A 361 8.08 20.16 -4.71
N ILE A 362 7.68 20.15 -5.97
CA ILE A 362 6.27 20.21 -6.37
C ILE A 362 5.48 19.01 -5.81
N ASN A 363 6.05 17.82 -5.88
CA ASN A 363 5.43 16.62 -5.33
C ASN A 363 5.30 16.67 -3.81
N GLU A 364 6.32 17.17 -3.10
CA GLU A 364 6.26 17.34 -1.64
C GLU A 364 5.23 18.40 -1.23
N ILE A 365 5.07 19.48 -2.01
CA ILE A 365 3.99 20.46 -1.81
C ILE A 365 2.63 19.79 -1.94
N ARG A 366 2.40 18.95 -2.98
CA ARG A 366 1.13 18.24 -3.19
C ARG A 366 0.79 17.25 -2.07
N LYS A 367 1.82 16.59 -1.51
CA LYS A 367 1.65 15.61 -0.42
C LYS A 367 1.40 16.26 0.95
N SER A 368 1.66 17.56 1.09
CA SER A 368 1.46 18.26 2.34
C SER A 368 0.00 18.19 2.77
N TYR A 369 -0.23 17.91 4.07
CA TYR A 369 -1.56 17.91 4.68
C TYR A 369 -2.33 19.23 4.48
N TYR A 370 -1.60 20.33 4.32
CA TYR A 370 -2.15 21.68 4.17
C TYR A 370 -2.31 22.12 2.70
N TYR A 371 -2.04 21.23 1.74
CA TYR A 371 -2.25 21.50 0.33
C TYR A 371 -3.74 21.50 -0.03
N SER A 372 -4.13 22.46 -0.87
CA SER A 372 -5.43 22.51 -1.51
C SER A 372 -5.25 23.03 -2.94
N ALA A 373 -5.79 22.30 -3.92
CA ALA A 373 -5.66 22.67 -5.33
C ALA A 373 -6.41 23.97 -5.67
N THR A 374 -7.38 24.39 -4.85
CA THR A 374 -8.14 25.62 -5.05
C THR A 374 -7.43 26.86 -4.52
N SER A 375 -6.70 26.73 -3.41
CA SER A 375 -5.98 27.85 -2.79
C SER A 375 -4.49 27.89 -3.11
N THR A 376 -3.90 26.75 -3.48
CA THR A 376 -2.49 26.57 -3.86
C THR A 376 -2.41 25.98 -5.26
N ILE A 377 -2.36 26.84 -6.26
CA ILE A 377 -2.46 26.45 -7.68
C ILE A 377 -1.08 26.08 -8.19
N ILE A 378 -0.92 24.86 -8.71
CA ILE A 378 0.34 24.37 -9.28
C ILE A 378 0.20 24.25 -10.80
N ASN A 379 1.02 25.00 -11.55
CA ASN A 379 1.12 24.91 -13.00
C ASN A 379 2.58 24.63 -13.41
N GLY A 380 2.88 23.36 -13.68
CA GLY A 380 4.27 22.90 -13.82
C GLY A 380 5.05 23.13 -12.53
N LYS A 381 6.15 23.88 -12.61
CA LYS A 381 6.97 24.25 -11.44
C LYS A 381 6.59 25.60 -10.82
N ILE A 382 5.58 26.26 -11.36
CA ILE A 382 5.09 27.53 -10.83
C ILE A 382 3.96 27.25 -9.84
N VAL A 383 4.13 27.70 -8.60
CA VAL A 383 3.13 27.57 -7.54
C VAL A 383 2.62 28.96 -7.17
N THR A 384 1.30 29.11 -7.19
CA THR A 384 0.61 30.34 -6.79
C THR A 384 -0.10 30.11 -5.46
N PHE A 385 0.27 30.89 -4.45
CA PHE A 385 -0.32 30.88 -3.12
C PHE A 385 -1.30 32.04 -2.96
N SER A 386 -2.35 31.84 -2.17
CA SER A 386 -3.37 32.83 -1.82
C SER A 386 -3.62 32.87 -0.31
N LYS A 387 -4.55 33.71 0.16
CA LYS A 387 -4.88 33.83 1.59
C LYS A 387 -5.33 32.51 2.23
N ASP A 388 -5.91 31.62 1.42
CA ASP A 388 -6.46 30.34 1.86
C ASP A 388 -5.44 29.19 1.68
N SER A 389 -4.21 29.50 1.21
CA SER A 389 -3.13 28.52 1.20
C SER A 389 -2.76 28.13 2.62
N GLY A 390 -2.68 26.83 2.87
CA GLY A 390 -2.24 26.34 4.16
C GLY A 390 -0.72 26.49 4.35
N TYR A 391 -0.27 26.23 5.58
CA TYR A 391 1.15 26.24 5.91
C TYR A 391 1.83 24.98 5.37
N ILE A 392 2.44 25.08 4.20
CA ILE A 392 3.10 23.95 3.54
C ILE A 392 4.57 23.94 3.91
N ASN A 393 5.01 22.82 4.47
CA ASN A 393 6.43 22.53 4.70
C ASN A 393 6.84 21.37 3.81
N ILE A 394 8.04 21.47 3.25
CA ILE A 394 8.73 20.36 2.58
C ILE A 394 9.98 19.99 3.38
N SER A 395 10.43 18.73 3.26
CA SER A 395 11.62 18.23 3.92
C SER A 395 12.85 19.09 3.57
N SER A 396 13.72 19.37 4.54
CA SER A 396 15.01 20.02 4.27
C SER A 396 15.99 19.12 3.54
N GLU A 397 15.78 17.81 3.61
CA GLU A 397 16.57 16.81 2.90
C GLU A 397 15.80 16.34 1.67
N LEU A 398 16.51 16.20 0.55
CA LEU A 398 15.93 15.63 -0.66
C LEU A 398 15.44 14.21 -0.34
N PRO A 399 14.14 13.90 -0.54
CA PRO A 399 13.62 12.57 -0.26
C PRO A 399 14.41 11.51 -1.04
N ASP A 400 14.85 10.48 -0.32
CA ASP A 400 15.52 9.33 -0.92
C ASP A 400 14.55 8.65 -1.90
N PRO A 401 14.98 8.36 -3.15
CA PRO A 401 14.21 7.53 -4.07
C PRO A 401 13.83 6.19 -3.43
N ILE A 402 12.71 5.60 -3.84
CA ILE A 402 12.16 4.39 -3.18
C ILE A 402 13.20 3.27 -3.04
N LEU A 403 14.02 3.05 -4.07
CA LEU A 403 15.08 2.03 -4.05
C LEU A 403 16.23 2.37 -3.07
N VAL A 404 16.54 3.65 -2.86
CA VAL A 404 17.53 4.10 -1.88
C VAL A 404 17.00 3.89 -0.46
N THR A 405 15.74 4.26 -0.23
CA THR A 405 15.05 4.01 1.04
C THR A 405 15.05 2.50 1.38
N LEU A 406 14.70 1.66 0.40
CA LEU A 406 14.76 0.20 0.54
C LEU A 406 16.19 -0.27 0.86
N SER A 407 17.20 0.23 0.15
CA SER A 407 18.60 -0.05 0.45
C SER A 407 18.95 0.22 1.91
N ASN A 408 18.52 1.35 2.43
CA ASN A 408 18.88 1.80 3.76
C ASN A 408 18.23 0.91 4.84
N TYR A 409 17.01 0.43 4.60
CA TYR A 409 16.39 -0.59 5.46
C TYR A 409 17.13 -1.93 5.40
N LEU A 410 17.55 -2.39 4.21
CA LEU A 410 18.29 -3.65 4.07
C LEU A 410 19.64 -3.63 4.79
N LYS A 411 20.29 -2.46 4.90
CA LYS A 411 21.52 -2.26 5.70
C LYS A 411 21.30 -2.46 7.21
N GLN A 412 20.07 -2.68 7.66
CA GLN A 412 19.76 -2.98 9.06
C GLN A 412 19.34 -4.46 9.26
N ILE A 413 19.14 -5.21 8.17
CA ILE A 413 18.73 -6.62 8.24
C ILE A 413 19.96 -7.49 8.48
N SER A 414 19.92 -8.32 9.54
CA SER A 414 20.97 -9.30 9.82
C SER A 414 21.12 -10.31 8.66
N PRO A 415 22.35 -10.76 8.35
CA PRO A 415 22.60 -11.71 7.28
C PRO A 415 21.88 -13.06 7.47
N ASP A 416 21.42 -13.36 8.68
CA ASP A 416 20.84 -14.66 9.05
C ASP A 416 19.34 -14.55 9.40
N VAL A 417 18.68 -13.48 8.92
CA VAL A 417 17.24 -13.32 9.13
C VAL A 417 16.44 -14.35 8.34
N SER A 418 15.54 -15.02 9.04
CA SER A 418 14.49 -15.87 8.49
C SER A 418 13.23 -15.64 9.30
N ALA A 419 12.12 -15.27 8.66
CA ALA A 419 10.84 -15.07 9.32
C ALA A 419 9.71 -15.64 8.46
N SER A 420 8.75 -16.28 9.10
CA SER A 420 7.51 -16.71 8.48
C SER A 420 6.31 -16.35 9.33
N VAL A 421 5.23 -15.98 8.66
CA VAL A 421 3.89 -15.84 9.21
C VAL A 421 2.97 -16.69 8.35
N LEU A 422 2.20 -17.57 8.96
CA LEU A 422 1.19 -18.38 8.32
C LEU A 422 -0.16 -18.09 9.01
N PHE A 423 -1.05 -17.49 8.25
CA PHE A 423 -2.46 -17.37 8.56
C PHE A 423 -3.21 -18.52 7.90
N GLY A 424 -4.05 -19.23 8.64
CA GLY A 424 -4.97 -20.22 8.11
C GLY A 424 -6.38 -19.86 8.54
N ALA A 425 -7.37 -20.14 7.72
CA ALA A 425 -8.75 -20.04 8.15
C ALA A 425 -9.69 -20.88 7.29
N THR A 426 -10.76 -21.32 7.90
CA THR A 426 -11.81 -22.12 7.27
C THR A 426 -13.12 -21.40 7.46
N LEU A 427 -13.82 -21.16 6.36
CA LEU A 427 -15.05 -20.36 6.34
C LEU A 427 -16.18 -21.14 5.69
N ASP A 428 -17.32 -21.17 6.37
CA ASP A 428 -18.61 -21.52 5.76
C ASP A 428 -19.43 -20.24 5.55
N VAL A 429 -19.49 -19.78 4.29
CA VAL A 429 -20.25 -18.56 3.93
C VAL A 429 -21.65 -18.88 3.41
N LYS A 430 -22.09 -20.14 3.43
CA LYS A 430 -23.49 -20.50 3.08
C LYS A 430 -24.47 -19.87 4.07
N ASN A 431 -24.10 -19.84 5.35
CA ASN A 431 -24.87 -19.16 6.39
C ASN A 431 -24.28 -17.79 6.68
N LEU A 432 -24.49 -16.82 5.78
CA LEU A 432 -24.05 -15.43 5.94
C LEU A 432 -24.57 -14.78 7.23
N ASN A 433 -25.64 -15.30 7.84
CA ASN A 433 -26.22 -14.77 9.06
C ASN A 433 -25.47 -15.18 10.33
N SER A 434 -24.74 -16.30 10.30
CA SER A 434 -23.87 -16.74 11.38
C SER A 434 -22.82 -17.69 10.83
N PRO A 435 -21.80 -17.18 10.10
CA PRO A 435 -20.77 -18.04 9.57
C PRO A 435 -19.99 -18.63 10.74
N ASP A 436 -19.93 -19.96 10.76
CA ASP A 436 -18.96 -20.68 11.56
C ASP A 436 -17.60 -20.54 10.88
N GLY A 437 -16.56 -20.34 11.68
CA GLY A 437 -15.22 -20.17 11.16
C GLY A 437 -14.17 -20.68 12.12
N SER A 438 -13.02 -21.07 11.58
CA SER A 438 -11.79 -21.21 12.36
C SER A 438 -10.70 -20.39 11.72
N MET A 439 -9.78 -19.90 12.53
CA MET A 439 -8.63 -19.11 12.14
C MET A 439 -7.42 -19.62 12.93
N SER A 440 -6.25 -19.59 12.32
CA SER A 440 -4.98 -19.83 12.97
C SER A 440 -3.96 -18.81 12.48
N VAL A 441 -3.13 -18.35 13.39
CA VAL A 441 -1.99 -17.48 13.10
C VAL A 441 -0.78 -18.12 13.75
N SER A 442 0.16 -18.55 12.93
CA SER A 442 1.48 -18.98 13.40
C SER A 442 2.54 -18.04 12.85
N ALA A 443 3.52 -17.70 13.66
CA ALA A 443 4.65 -16.89 13.25
C ALA A 443 5.90 -17.44 13.91
N ASP A 444 6.97 -17.56 13.13
CA ASP A 444 8.26 -17.99 13.64
C ASP A 444 9.36 -17.21 12.94
N GLY A 445 10.47 -17.00 13.64
CA GLY A 445 11.62 -16.39 12.99
C GLY A 445 12.87 -16.42 13.83
N SER A 446 13.98 -16.13 13.16
CA SER A 446 15.33 -16.05 13.66
C SER A 446 15.94 -14.73 13.19
N PHE A 447 16.51 -13.98 14.14
CA PHE A 447 17.22 -12.74 13.91
C PHE A 447 18.59 -12.83 14.60
N GLY A 448 19.51 -13.57 13.99
CA GLY A 448 20.76 -13.97 14.67
C GLY A 448 20.44 -14.88 15.87
N ASP A 449 20.85 -14.46 17.07
CA ASP A 449 20.69 -15.26 18.29
C ASP A 449 19.26 -15.28 18.86
N LEU A 450 18.38 -14.39 18.38
CA LEU A 450 17.00 -14.33 18.81
C LEU A 450 16.13 -15.23 17.94
N THR A 451 15.39 -16.16 18.55
CA THR A 451 14.31 -16.90 17.88
C THR A 451 12.98 -16.67 18.59
N TYR A 452 11.90 -16.58 17.82
CA TYR A 452 10.55 -16.46 18.35
C TYR A 452 9.61 -17.45 17.66
N LYS A 453 8.58 -17.89 18.40
CA LYS A 453 7.48 -18.72 17.90
C LYS A 453 6.19 -18.29 18.57
N VAL A 454 5.21 -17.90 17.75
CA VAL A 454 3.84 -17.58 18.12
C VAL A 454 2.92 -18.52 17.38
N ASP A 455 1.91 -19.04 18.06
CA ASP A 455 0.91 -19.92 17.47
C ASP A 455 -0.41 -19.71 18.22
N ILE A 456 -1.39 -19.17 17.52
CA ILE A 456 -2.68 -18.75 18.04
C ILE A 456 -3.77 -19.37 17.15
N GLU A 457 -4.77 -19.95 17.77
CA GLU A 457 -5.97 -20.44 17.10
C GLU A 457 -7.18 -19.69 17.63
N ALA A 458 -8.14 -19.47 16.74
CA ALA A 458 -9.45 -18.94 17.08
C ALA A 458 -10.53 -19.71 16.32
N LEU A 459 -11.71 -19.84 16.91
CA LEU A 459 -12.89 -20.33 16.21
C LEU A 459 -14.12 -19.54 16.64
N LYS A 460 -15.05 -19.41 15.70
CA LYS A 460 -16.39 -18.88 15.93
C LYS A 460 -17.37 -20.02 15.68
N LYS A 461 -18.21 -20.27 16.67
CA LYS A 461 -19.34 -21.19 16.56
C LYS A 461 -20.58 -20.49 17.06
N ASP A 462 -21.59 -20.37 16.19
CA ASP A 462 -22.79 -19.60 16.49
C ASP A 462 -22.45 -18.14 16.87
N LYS A 463 -22.72 -17.76 18.13
CA LYS A 463 -22.39 -16.43 18.69
C LYS A 463 -21.10 -16.41 19.50
N ASP A 464 -20.58 -17.58 19.88
CA ASP A 464 -19.45 -17.68 20.78
C ASP A 464 -18.13 -17.69 20.01
N TYR A 465 -17.12 -17.05 20.61
CA TYR A 465 -15.76 -17.04 20.12
C TYR A 465 -14.90 -17.87 21.07
N TYR A 466 -13.98 -18.64 20.52
CA TYR A 466 -13.01 -19.40 21.29
C TYR A 466 -11.62 -19.09 20.76
N PHE A 467 -10.65 -18.98 21.66
CA PHE A 467 -9.25 -18.76 21.28
C PHE A 467 -8.32 -19.61 22.12
N ARG A 468 -7.16 -19.94 21.56
CA ARG A 468 -6.11 -20.71 22.22
C ARG A 468 -4.75 -20.21 21.77
N ILE A 469 -3.86 -19.98 22.74
CA ILE A 469 -2.47 -19.60 22.47
C ILE A 469 -1.60 -20.83 22.70
N ASN A 470 -1.15 -21.51 21.64
CA ASN A 470 -0.32 -22.70 21.75
C ASN A 470 1.13 -22.36 22.06
N LYS A 471 1.67 -21.34 21.40
CA LYS A 471 3.06 -20.89 21.54
C LYS A 471 3.09 -19.38 21.65
N ILE A 472 3.89 -18.89 22.59
CA ILE A 472 4.23 -17.48 22.73
C ILE A 472 5.54 -17.38 23.51
N PRO A 473 6.43 -16.41 23.20
CA PRO A 473 7.66 -16.21 23.96
C PRO A 473 7.37 -15.85 25.42
N ALA A 474 8.16 -16.41 26.35
CA ALA A 474 7.98 -16.22 27.79
C ALA A 474 8.17 -14.78 28.28
N ILE A 475 8.81 -13.92 27.47
CA ILE A 475 8.97 -12.48 27.77
C ILE A 475 7.62 -11.76 27.88
N ILE A 476 6.56 -12.33 27.31
CA ILE A 476 5.17 -11.84 27.44
C ILE A 476 4.52 -12.57 28.63
N SER A 477 5.00 -12.26 29.83
CA SER A 477 4.76 -13.04 31.07
C SER A 477 3.28 -13.12 31.50
N SER A 478 2.47 -12.10 31.21
CA SER A 478 1.09 -12.00 31.70
C SER A 478 0.10 -12.99 31.08
N ILE A 479 0.37 -13.48 29.85
CA ILE A 479 -0.52 -14.39 29.11
C ILE A 479 0.00 -15.83 29.04
N SER A 480 1.17 -16.09 29.63
CA SER A 480 1.78 -17.43 29.65
C SER A 480 0.92 -18.47 30.38
N ASN A 481 0.12 -18.07 31.37
CA ASN A 481 -0.80 -18.94 32.11
C ASN A 481 -2.01 -19.41 31.28
N MET A 482 -2.28 -18.76 30.14
CA MET A 482 -3.37 -19.10 29.21
C MET A 482 -2.88 -20.07 28.12
N LYS A 483 -1.60 -20.44 28.12
CA LYS A 483 -0.99 -21.24 27.07
C LYS A 483 -1.62 -22.64 27.00
N GLY A 484 -1.99 -23.04 25.78
CA GLY A 484 -2.57 -24.35 25.46
C GLY A 484 -4.03 -24.53 25.89
N GLN A 485 -4.67 -23.54 26.50
CA GLN A 485 -6.04 -23.62 26.97
C GLN A 485 -7.00 -22.94 25.97
N TRP A 486 -8.13 -23.58 25.69
CA TRP A 486 -9.23 -22.93 24.99
C TRP A 486 -9.98 -22.00 25.92
N ILE A 487 -10.22 -20.77 25.46
CA ILE A 487 -10.92 -19.75 26.22
C ILE A 487 -12.13 -19.30 25.42
N LYS A 488 -13.29 -19.34 26.05
CA LYS A 488 -14.59 -18.97 25.50
C LYS A 488 -14.93 -17.53 25.85
N ILE A 489 -15.36 -16.76 24.84
CA ILE A 489 -15.90 -15.42 24.95
C ILE A 489 -17.32 -15.44 24.37
N SER A 490 -18.31 -15.13 25.21
CA SER A 490 -19.70 -14.98 24.78
C SER A 490 -20.03 -13.48 24.67
N PRO A 491 -20.49 -12.97 23.50
CA PRO A 491 -20.85 -11.55 23.34
C PRO A 491 -21.98 -11.08 24.26
N THR A 492 -22.76 -12.01 24.80
CA THR A 492 -23.84 -11.75 25.77
C THR A 492 -23.40 -11.87 27.22
N ALA A 493 -22.11 -12.11 27.50
CA ALA A 493 -21.58 -12.05 28.85
C ALA A 493 -21.60 -10.58 29.31
N THR A 494 -22.73 -10.16 29.87
CA THR A 494 -22.88 -8.87 30.50
C THR A 494 -21.79 -8.74 31.56
N SER A 495 -21.06 -7.62 31.53
CA SER A 495 -20.07 -7.27 32.55
C SER A 495 -20.78 -7.14 33.90
N THR A 496 -20.88 -8.24 34.65
CA THR A 496 -21.32 -8.24 36.04
C THR A 496 -20.25 -7.70 36.99
N ALA A 497 -19.13 -7.16 36.46
CA ALA A 497 -18.16 -6.41 37.23
C ALA A 497 -18.72 -5.03 37.57
N THR A 498 -19.58 -4.99 38.60
CA THR A 498 -19.93 -3.79 39.37
C THR A 498 -18.75 -3.34 40.23
N SER A 499 -17.55 -3.20 39.66
CA SER A 499 -16.47 -2.49 40.34
C SER A 499 -16.71 -1.01 40.14
N THR A 500 -17.31 -0.38 41.14
CA THR A 500 -17.47 1.07 41.30
C THR A 500 -16.14 1.83 41.39
N ASP A 501 -15.02 1.21 41.03
CA ASP A 501 -13.67 1.70 41.27
C ASP A 501 -12.87 1.83 39.96
N SER A 502 -13.53 2.36 38.93
CA SER A 502 -12.87 2.70 37.68
C SER A 502 -13.30 4.08 37.22
N SER A 503 -12.69 5.11 37.79
CA SER A 503 -12.81 6.48 37.29
C SER A 503 -12.31 6.64 35.84
N TYR A 504 -11.65 5.62 35.24
CA TYR A 504 -11.21 5.61 33.83
C TYR A 504 -11.13 4.21 33.17
N GLY A 505 -11.78 3.16 33.72
CA GLY A 505 -11.54 1.78 33.29
C GLY A 505 -12.42 1.30 32.14
N TYR A 506 -11.92 1.39 30.92
CA TYR A 506 -12.44 0.59 29.81
C TYR A 506 -11.99 -0.87 29.99
N ASP A 507 -12.93 -1.82 30.06
CA ASP A 507 -12.63 -3.25 30.05
C ASP A 507 -12.21 -3.67 28.63
N PRO A 508 -10.94 -4.06 28.39
CA PRO A 508 -10.46 -4.46 27.06
C PRO A 508 -11.24 -5.64 26.46
N ILE A 509 -11.83 -6.51 27.31
CA ILE A 509 -12.62 -7.66 26.88
C ILE A 509 -13.96 -7.20 26.30
N THR A 510 -14.62 -6.26 26.96
CA THR A 510 -15.87 -5.65 26.48
C THR A 510 -15.64 -4.85 25.21
N MET A 511 -14.54 -4.10 25.14
CA MET A 511 -14.17 -3.38 23.91
C MET A 511 -13.91 -4.36 22.75
N PHE A 512 -13.23 -5.48 23.00
CA PHE A 512 -12.99 -6.51 22.00
C PHE A 512 -14.30 -7.16 21.53
N SER A 513 -15.18 -7.56 22.44
CA SER A 513 -16.45 -8.22 22.08
C SER A 513 -17.35 -7.29 21.25
N GLU A 514 -17.48 -6.02 21.66
CA GLU A 514 -18.21 -5.02 20.88
C GLU A 514 -17.59 -4.77 19.50
N SER A 515 -16.26 -4.66 19.44
CA SER A 515 -15.54 -4.40 18.19
C SER A 515 -15.70 -5.54 17.19
N VAL A 516 -15.64 -6.78 17.65
CA VAL A 516 -15.84 -7.97 16.80
C VAL A 516 -17.27 -8.02 16.27
N SER A 517 -18.28 -7.77 17.12
CA SER A 517 -19.68 -7.74 16.68
C SER A 517 -19.98 -6.61 15.68
N LYS A 518 -19.52 -5.38 15.96
CA LYS A 518 -19.65 -4.23 15.05
C LYS A 518 -18.92 -4.49 13.73
N GLY A 519 -17.75 -5.13 13.79
CA GLY A 519 -16.97 -5.52 12.62
C GLY A 519 -17.69 -6.52 11.72
N ASP A 520 -18.30 -7.58 12.28
CA ASP A 520 -19.07 -8.57 11.50
C ASP A 520 -20.28 -7.93 10.80
N GLU A 521 -21.03 -7.06 11.50
CA GLU A 521 -22.16 -6.35 10.92
C GLU A 521 -21.72 -5.41 9.77
N ALA A 522 -20.67 -4.62 9.99
CA ALA A 522 -20.13 -3.72 8.98
C ALA A 522 -19.61 -4.47 7.75
N TYR A 523 -18.89 -5.58 7.97
CA TYR A 523 -18.40 -6.44 6.88
C TYR A 523 -19.56 -6.97 6.04
N ARG A 524 -20.61 -7.52 6.66
CA ARG A 524 -21.77 -8.07 5.93
C ARG A 524 -22.48 -7.04 5.08
N LYS A 525 -22.66 -5.82 5.61
CA LYS A 525 -23.30 -4.71 4.90
C LYS A 525 -22.46 -4.27 3.68
N LYS A 526 -21.13 -4.18 3.84
CA LYS A 526 -20.23 -3.65 2.79
C LYS A 526 -19.68 -4.72 1.83
N ARG A 527 -19.83 -6.02 2.13
CA ARG A 527 -19.22 -7.13 1.35
C ARG A 527 -19.66 -7.16 -0.11
N THR A 528 -20.95 -7.05 -0.39
CA THR A 528 -21.47 -7.14 -1.76
C THR A 528 -20.91 -6.02 -2.63
N ASP A 529 -20.92 -4.79 -2.11
CA ASP A 529 -20.37 -3.63 -2.79
C ASP A 529 -18.87 -3.78 -3.02
N PHE A 530 -18.13 -4.23 -2.01
CA PHE A 530 -16.70 -4.52 -2.14
C PHE A 530 -16.41 -5.57 -3.22
N ILE A 531 -17.15 -6.68 -3.27
CA ILE A 531 -17.00 -7.72 -4.30
C ILE A 531 -17.31 -7.16 -5.68
N ASN A 532 -18.36 -6.35 -5.83
CA ASN A 532 -18.72 -5.73 -7.10
C ASN A 532 -17.66 -4.73 -7.57
N THR A 533 -17.09 -3.97 -6.64
CA THR A 533 -15.95 -3.09 -6.89
C THR A 533 -14.74 -3.91 -7.36
N LEU A 534 -14.37 -4.98 -6.67
CA LEU A 534 -13.26 -5.87 -7.08
C LEU A 534 -13.48 -6.48 -8.47
N LYS A 535 -14.69 -6.95 -8.77
CA LYS A 535 -15.05 -7.47 -10.11
C LYS A 535 -14.83 -6.41 -11.18
N SER A 536 -15.26 -5.18 -10.92
CA SER A 536 -15.09 -4.06 -11.86
C SER A 536 -13.62 -3.73 -12.10
N VAL A 537 -12.78 -3.79 -11.07
CA VAL A 537 -11.32 -3.57 -11.18
C VAL A 537 -10.66 -4.67 -11.99
N ALA A 538 -11.02 -5.93 -11.74
CA ALA A 538 -10.46 -7.06 -12.48
C ALA A 538 -10.83 -7.02 -13.96
N GLN A 539 -12.09 -6.69 -14.29
CA GLN A 539 -12.52 -6.46 -15.67
C GLN A 539 -11.74 -5.32 -16.32
N LEU A 540 -11.47 -4.25 -15.57
CA LEU A 540 -10.70 -3.12 -16.07
C LEU A 540 -9.22 -3.48 -16.29
N ALA A 541 -8.63 -4.29 -15.41
CA ALA A 541 -7.28 -4.79 -15.54
C ALA A 541 -7.14 -5.70 -16.78
N ASP A 542 -8.10 -6.60 -16.99
CA ASP A 542 -8.16 -7.46 -18.19
C ASP A 542 -8.35 -6.62 -19.47
N LYS A 543 -9.27 -5.64 -19.46
CA LYS A 543 -9.50 -4.70 -20.58
C LYS A 543 -8.22 -3.95 -20.98
N ASN A 544 -7.45 -3.48 -20.00
CA ASN A 544 -6.18 -2.78 -20.23
C ASN A 544 -4.99 -3.73 -20.48
N LYS A 545 -5.19 -5.06 -20.39
CA LYS A 545 -4.13 -6.07 -20.49
C LYS A 545 -3.00 -5.79 -19.49
N LEU A 546 -3.38 -5.50 -18.25
CA LEU A 546 -2.44 -5.19 -17.17
C LEU A 546 -1.45 -6.33 -16.92
N PHE A 547 -1.90 -7.57 -17.13
CA PHE A 547 -1.09 -8.78 -17.01
C PHE A 547 -0.93 -9.48 -18.36
N THR A 548 0.25 -10.08 -18.54
CA THR A 548 0.59 -10.93 -19.68
C THR A 548 1.19 -12.23 -19.18
N PHE A 549 1.10 -13.29 -19.98
CA PHE A 549 1.68 -14.59 -19.67
C PHE A 549 3.16 -14.61 -20.07
N LYS A 550 4.05 -14.86 -19.11
CA LYS A 550 5.49 -15.08 -19.38
C LYS A 550 5.72 -16.34 -20.22
N GLN A 551 4.83 -17.32 -20.08
CA GLN A 551 4.82 -18.56 -20.86
C GLN A 551 3.39 -19.10 -20.97
N ASN A 552 3.13 -19.96 -21.95
CA ASN A 552 1.84 -20.60 -22.10
C ASN A 552 1.43 -21.34 -20.81
N PRO A 553 0.15 -21.25 -20.39
CA PRO A 553 -0.33 -21.96 -19.21
C PRO A 553 -0.07 -23.46 -19.32
N LYS A 554 0.46 -24.06 -18.24
CA LYS A 554 0.89 -25.46 -18.23
C LYS A 554 0.32 -26.22 -17.04
N LYS A 555 0.10 -27.52 -17.21
CA LYS A 555 -0.28 -28.39 -16.10
C LYS A 555 0.96 -28.75 -15.28
N GLU A 556 0.84 -28.69 -13.97
CA GLU A 556 1.87 -29.18 -13.05
C GLU A 556 1.26 -29.75 -11.78
N LYS A 557 2.00 -30.61 -11.09
CA LYS A 557 1.60 -31.19 -9.83
C LYS A 557 2.20 -30.38 -8.68
N VAL A 558 1.37 -29.71 -7.90
CA VAL A 558 1.76 -28.88 -6.75
C VAL A 558 0.98 -29.37 -5.54
N ASP A 559 1.67 -29.66 -4.44
CA ASP A 559 1.08 -30.18 -3.19
C ASP A 559 0.13 -31.38 -3.43
N GLY A 560 0.53 -32.28 -4.33
CA GLY A 560 -0.26 -33.46 -4.69
C GLY A 560 -1.43 -33.21 -5.65
N ARG A 561 -1.77 -31.95 -5.94
CA ARG A 561 -2.88 -31.55 -6.84
C ARG A 561 -2.39 -31.33 -8.27
N ASN A 562 -3.16 -31.77 -9.26
CA ASN A 562 -2.92 -31.41 -10.66
C ASN A 562 -3.55 -30.03 -10.93
N LEU A 563 -2.71 -29.02 -11.12
CA LEU A 563 -3.12 -27.63 -11.30
C LEU A 563 -2.64 -27.07 -12.64
N ILE A 564 -3.24 -25.98 -13.09
CA ILE A 564 -2.82 -25.20 -14.25
C ILE A 564 -2.10 -23.97 -13.73
N ARG A 565 -0.81 -23.83 -14.07
CA ARG A 565 0.05 -22.71 -13.71
C ARG A 565 -0.02 -21.60 -14.76
N TYR A 566 -0.15 -20.37 -14.26
CA TYR A 566 -0.05 -19.12 -15.02
C TYR A 566 1.08 -18.28 -14.41
N ASP A 567 2.14 -18.03 -15.18
CA ASP A 567 3.21 -17.12 -14.77
C ASP A 567 2.99 -15.76 -15.40
N LEU A 568 2.83 -14.74 -14.55
CA LEU A 568 2.37 -13.42 -14.98
C LEU A 568 3.52 -12.41 -14.99
N SER A 569 3.46 -11.48 -15.94
CA SER A 569 4.21 -10.23 -15.95
C SER A 569 3.23 -9.06 -15.97
N VAL A 570 3.52 -8.05 -15.16
CA VAL A 570 2.81 -6.76 -15.24
C VAL A 570 3.30 -6.02 -16.48
N LYS A 571 2.38 -5.39 -17.22
CA LYS A 571 2.68 -4.58 -18.41
C LYS A 571 2.78 -3.11 -18.01
N LYS A 572 3.99 -2.54 -18.04
CA LYS A 572 4.27 -1.17 -17.56
C LYS A 572 3.33 -0.14 -18.19
N GLU A 573 3.22 -0.18 -19.51
CA GLU A 573 2.44 0.76 -20.32
C GLU A 573 0.92 0.66 -20.07
N ALA A 574 0.44 -0.42 -19.44
CA ALA A 574 -0.96 -0.59 -19.06
C ALA A 574 -1.27 0.00 -17.67
N ILE A 575 -0.27 0.25 -16.82
CA ILE A 575 -0.46 0.72 -15.43
C ILE A 575 -1.08 2.12 -15.43
N LEU A 576 -0.49 3.06 -16.16
CA LEU A 576 -0.97 4.45 -16.16
C LEU A 576 -2.39 4.60 -16.72
N PRO A 577 -2.75 4.00 -17.88
CA PRO A 577 -4.15 4.00 -18.35
C PRO A 577 -5.12 3.35 -17.37
N PHE A 578 -4.75 2.23 -16.76
CA PHE A 578 -5.54 1.55 -15.74
C PHE A 578 -5.84 2.47 -14.55
N TYR A 579 -4.82 3.11 -13.99
CA TYR A 579 -4.99 4.05 -12.88
C TYR A 579 -5.82 5.28 -13.28
N LYS A 580 -5.57 5.88 -14.46
CA LYS A 580 -6.36 7.03 -14.95
C LYS A 580 -7.85 6.70 -15.09
N GLU A 581 -8.21 5.51 -15.59
CA GLU A 581 -9.61 5.09 -15.71
C GLU A 581 -10.26 4.87 -14.32
N ILE A 582 -9.49 4.38 -13.34
CA ILE A 582 -9.93 4.23 -11.96
C ILE A 582 -10.16 5.60 -11.30
N SER A 583 -9.17 6.50 -11.35
CA SER A 583 -9.25 7.86 -10.79
C SER A 583 -10.32 8.74 -11.43
N SER A 584 -10.67 8.49 -12.69
CA SER A 584 -11.74 9.23 -13.38
C SER A 584 -13.16 8.82 -12.94
N ASN A 585 -13.30 7.72 -12.18
CA ASN A 585 -14.59 7.19 -11.74
C ASN A 585 -14.58 6.86 -10.23
N PRO A 586 -14.31 7.84 -9.35
CA PRO A 586 -14.09 7.59 -7.92
C PRO A 586 -15.30 6.92 -7.25
N GLU A 587 -16.53 7.31 -7.59
CA GLU A 587 -17.74 6.69 -7.02
C GLU A 587 -17.88 5.19 -7.31
N LYS A 588 -17.48 4.76 -8.52
CA LYS A 588 -17.53 3.35 -8.91
C LYS A 588 -16.54 2.50 -8.11
N TYR A 589 -15.44 3.12 -7.68
CA TYR A 589 -14.32 2.43 -7.08
C TYR A 589 -14.01 2.88 -5.64
N LYS A 590 -14.88 3.68 -5.00
CA LYS A 590 -14.66 4.32 -3.69
C LYS A 590 -14.24 3.38 -2.56
N ASN A 591 -14.55 2.09 -2.68
CA ASN A 591 -14.17 1.06 -1.73
C ASN A 591 -12.69 0.63 -1.82
N ILE A 592 -11.89 1.26 -2.69
CA ILE A 592 -10.46 1.01 -2.86
C ILE A 592 -9.75 2.32 -2.51
N GLY A 593 -9.16 2.38 -1.31
CA GLY A 593 -8.67 3.63 -0.70
C GLY A 593 -7.48 4.33 -1.36
N ILE A 594 -7.10 4.01 -2.61
CA ILE A 594 -5.86 4.50 -3.27
C ILE A 594 -6.16 5.34 -4.54
N ILE A 595 -7.43 5.67 -4.79
CA ILE A 595 -7.87 6.00 -6.16
C ILE A 595 -7.72 7.47 -6.56
N ASN A 596 -7.65 8.38 -5.59
CA ASN A 596 -7.68 9.81 -5.84
C ASN A 596 -6.41 10.52 -5.37
N ASP A 597 -5.23 9.95 -5.64
CA ASP A 597 -3.97 10.62 -5.39
C ASP A 597 -3.39 11.18 -6.70
N PRO A 598 -3.50 12.50 -6.98
CA PRO A 598 -2.85 13.12 -8.12
C PRO A 598 -1.32 12.95 -8.12
N GLY A 599 -0.71 12.78 -6.94
CA GLY A 599 0.71 12.50 -6.79
C GLY A 599 1.10 11.13 -7.36
N LEU A 600 0.22 10.14 -7.26
CA LEU A 600 0.45 8.81 -7.84
C LEU A 600 0.52 8.86 -9.37
N ILE A 601 -0.38 9.60 -10.03
CA ILE A 601 -0.35 9.74 -11.50
C ILE A 601 0.95 10.43 -11.94
N THR A 602 1.35 11.52 -11.27
CA THR A 602 2.64 12.17 -11.56
C THR A 602 3.81 11.22 -11.35
N TYR A 603 3.80 10.41 -10.28
CA TYR A 603 4.83 9.43 -10.02
C TYR A 603 4.90 8.36 -11.12
N LEU A 604 3.76 7.82 -11.55
CA LEU A 604 3.68 6.82 -12.63
C LEU A 604 4.17 7.34 -13.99
N GLU A 605 4.19 8.66 -14.19
CA GLU A 605 4.73 9.34 -15.38
C GLU A 605 6.22 9.67 -15.25
N SER A 606 6.82 9.48 -14.07
CA SER A 606 8.19 9.90 -13.76
C SER A 606 9.26 8.88 -14.18
N LYS A 607 10.49 9.36 -14.40
CA LYS A 607 11.66 8.50 -14.61
C LYS A 607 11.95 7.60 -13.40
N GLU A 608 11.66 8.07 -12.18
CA GLU A 608 11.87 7.27 -10.97
C GLU A 608 11.00 6.01 -10.98
N PHE A 609 9.74 6.13 -11.42
CA PHE A 609 8.87 4.96 -11.60
C PHE A 609 9.41 4.01 -12.66
N ASP A 610 9.97 4.52 -13.76
CA ASP A 610 10.57 3.69 -14.80
C ASP A 610 11.71 2.82 -14.26
N ASP A 611 12.62 3.44 -13.51
CA ASP A 611 13.77 2.76 -12.90
C ASP A 611 13.30 1.75 -11.82
N THR A 612 12.34 2.15 -10.99
CA THR A 612 11.77 1.32 -9.93
C THR A 612 11.00 0.13 -10.49
N PHE A 613 10.14 0.35 -11.49
CA PHE A 613 9.37 -0.69 -12.14
C PHE A 613 10.27 -1.69 -12.83
N LYS A 614 11.33 -1.24 -13.52
CA LYS A 614 12.31 -2.15 -14.11
C LYS A 614 12.93 -3.07 -13.06
N PHE A 615 13.40 -2.51 -11.95
CA PHE A 615 13.96 -3.31 -10.86
C PHE A 615 12.95 -4.32 -10.29
N ILE A 616 11.71 -3.88 -10.04
CA ILE A 616 10.63 -4.74 -9.56
C ILE A 616 10.35 -5.85 -10.57
N GLN A 617 10.18 -5.53 -11.86
CA GLN A 617 9.86 -6.50 -12.91
C GLN A 617 10.93 -7.58 -13.04
N ASP A 618 12.21 -7.20 -12.97
CA ASP A 618 13.35 -8.13 -13.11
C ASP A 618 13.51 -9.04 -11.87
N ASN A 619 12.93 -8.64 -10.72
CA ASN A 619 13.09 -9.33 -9.45
C ASN A 619 11.79 -9.85 -8.82
N THR A 620 10.66 -9.78 -9.54
CA THR A 620 9.36 -10.26 -9.04
C THR A 620 8.76 -11.35 -9.92
N PHE A 621 8.05 -12.24 -9.24
CA PHE A 621 7.38 -13.39 -9.84
C PHE A 621 5.97 -13.44 -9.28
N ILE A 622 4.99 -13.38 -10.18
CA ILE A 622 3.58 -13.56 -9.84
C ILE A 622 3.16 -14.85 -10.52
N THR A 623 2.72 -15.82 -9.73
CA THR A 623 2.24 -17.10 -10.24
C THR A 623 0.86 -17.39 -9.67
N ILE A 624 -0.05 -17.80 -10.55
CA ILE A 624 -1.38 -18.26 -10.17
C ILE A 624 -1.52 -19.72 -10.59
N TRP A 625 -2.18 -20.51 -9.75
CA TRP A 625 -2.59 -21.86 -10.07
C TRP A 625 -4.08 -22.02 -9.94
N THR A 626 -4.69 -22.71 -10.89
CA THR A 626 -6.11 -23.07 -10.86
C THR A 626 -6.27 -24.58 -10.96
N ASP A 627 -7.39 -25.10 -10.49
CA ASP A 627 -7.77 -26.47 -10.82
C ASP A 627 -8.29 -26.58 -12.28
N SER A 628 -8.75 -27.77 -12.66
CA SER A 628 -9.30 -28.03 -14.01
C SER A 628 -10.57 -27.26 -14.31
N ASP A 629 -11.32 -26.84 -13.29
CA ASP A 629 -12.59 -26.12 -13.41
C ASP A 629 -12.39 -24.60 -13.48
N GLY A 630 -11.16 -24.15 -13.24
CA GLY A 630 -10.74 -22.75 -13.23
C GLY A 630 -10.81 -22.10 -11.85
N LEU A 631 -11.10 -22.84 -10.78
CA LEU A 631 -11.09 -22.26 -9.44
C LEU A 631 -9.66 -21.95 -9.01
N PRO A 632 -9.40 -20.76 -8.41
CA PRO A 632 -8.07 -20.44 -7.89
C PRO A 632 -7.72 -21.40 -6.76
N ALA A 633 -6.54 -22.01 -6.88
CA ALA A 633 -5.98 -22.92 -5.91
C ALA A 633 -4.83 -22.25 -5.15
N ILE A 634 -3.94 -21.56 -5.86
CA ILE A 634 -2.76 -20.91 -5.26
C ILE A 634 -2.52 -19.58 -5.97
N VAL A 635 -2.15 -18.54 -5.20
CA VAL A 635 -1.57 -17.30 -5.72
C VAL A 635 -0.27 -17.05 -4.97
N GLU A 636 0.84 -16.94 -5.69
CA GLU A 636 2.16 -16.68 -5.11
C GLU A 636 2.75 -15.42 -5.74
N TYR A 637 3.25 -14.55 -4.87
CA TYR A 637 4.08 -13.41 -5.22
C TYR A 637 5.43 -13.58 -4.53
N ARG A 638 6.50 -13.70 -5.31
CA ARG A 638 7.88 -13.70 -4.81
C ARG A 638 8.58 -12.43 -5.28
N MET A 639 9.21 -11.73 -4.36
CA MET A 639 10.11 -10.61 -4.62
C MET A 639 11.50 -10.97 -4.13
N ARG A 640 12.48 -10.85 -5.01
CA ARG A 640 13.91 -10.88 -4.65
C ARG A 640 14.36 -9.46 -4.44
N ILE A 641 14.99 -9.16 -3.33
CA ILE A 641 15.60 -7.86 -3.07
C ILE A 641 17.09 -8.08 -3.03
N VAL A 642 17.80 -7.52 -3.99
CA VAL A 642 19.23 -7.75 -4.19
C VAL A 642 19.96 -6.48 -3.77
N PRO A 643 20.56 -6.43 -2.57
CA PRO A 643 21.25 -5.25 -2.09
C PRO A 643 22.40 -4.84 -3.01
N ALA A 644 22.60 -3.53 -3.16
CA ALA A 644 23.82 -3.00 -3.74
C ALA A 644 25.05 -3.52 -2.98
N ASP A 645 26.18 -3.66 -3.66
CA ASP A 645 27.41 -4.21 -3.07
C ASP A 645 28.00 -3.32 -1.95
N THR A 646 27.51 -2.08 -1.82
CA THR A 646 27.80 -1.16 -0.71
C THR A 646 27.15 -1.60 0.62
N ALA A 647 26.14 -2.47 0.59
CA ALA A 647 25.58 -3.09 1.78
C ALA A 647 26.47 -4.26 2.23
N THR A 648 27.63 -3.94 2.82
CA THR A 648 28.70 -4.89 3.15
C THR A 648 28.25 -6.12 3.95
N GLN A 649 27.30 -5.95 4.88
CA GLN A 649 26.73 -7.03 5.68
C GLN A 649 25.89 -8.05 4.88
N LEU A 650 25.34 -7.65 3.74
CA LEU A 650 24.57 -8.52 2.84
C LEU A 650 25.32 -8.78 1.53
N LYS A 651 26.65 -8.63 1.54
CA LYS A 651 27.48 -8.92 0.37
C LYS A 651 27.24 -10.35 -0.09
N ASN A 652 26.97 -10.54 -1.38
CA ASN A 652 26.62 -11.83 -1.99
C ASN A 652 25.36 -12.50 -1.41
N LYS A 653 24.50 -11.75 -0.71
CA LYS A 653 23.20 -12.21 -0.24
C LYS A 653 22.05 -11.50 -0.97
N GLN A 654 20.86 -12.05 -0.85
CA GLN A 654 19.59 -11.44 -1.28
C GLN A 654 18.53 -11.67 -0.20
N VAL A 655 17.50 -10.84 -0.19
CA VAL A 655 16.31 -11.03 0.64
C VAL A 655 15.17 -11.53 -0.23
N ASP A 656 14.68 -12.73 0.04
CA ASP A 656 13.50 -13.29 -0.60
C ASP A 656 12.26 -13.01 0.26
N VAL A 657 11.31 -12.27 -0.30
CA VAL A 657 9.98 -12.08 0.26
C VAL A 657 8.98 -12.90 -0.54
N ILE A 658 8.32 -13.86 0.08
CA ILE A 658 7.35 -14.74 -0.56
C ILE A 658 6.01 -14.57 0.13
N PHE A 659 5.01 -14.14 -0.62
CA PHE A 659 3.62 -14.11 -0.23
C PHE A 659 2.89 -15.20 -0.99
N ARG A 660 2.21 -16.10 -0.29
CA ARG A 660 1.48 -17.22 -0.91
C ARG A 660 0.12 -17.39 -0.28
N ILE A 661 -0.93 -17.26 -1.07
CA ILE A 661 -2.29 -17.65 -0.72
C ILE A 661 -2.56 -19.03 -1.30
N SER A 662 -3.20 -19.93 -0.56
CA SER A 662 -3.66 -21.23 -1.04
C SER A 662 -5.09 -21.47 -0.58
N VAL A 663 -5.91 -22.04 -1.46
CA VAL A 663 -7.33 -22.33 -1.24
C VAL A 663 -7.58 -23.81 -1.50
N ASP A 664 -8.06 -24.48 -0.47
CA ASP A 664 -8.36 -25.91 -0.44
C ASP A 664 -9.80 -26.14 0.03
N ASN A 665 -10.24 -27.40 -0.06
CA ASN A 665 -11.56 -27.85 0.37
C ASN A 665 -12.73 -27.00 -0.18
N ILE A 666 -12.56 -26.47 -1.39
CA ILE A 666 -13.56 -25.64 -2.07
C ILE A 666 -14.86 -26.41 -2.21
N ASN A 667 -15.95 -25.83 -1.72
CA ASN A 667 -17.31 -26.37 -1.77
C ASN A 667 -17.47 -27.75 -1.11
N LYS A 668 -16.54 -28.14 -0.22
CA LYS A 668 -16.64 -29.35 0.61
C LYS A 668 -17.31 -29.03 1.95
N PRO A 669 -17.98 -30.01 2.60
CA PRO A 669 -18.49 -29.85 3.96
C PRO A 669 -17.36 -29.49 4.93
N ILE A 670 -17.64 -28.55 5.83
CA ILE A 670 -16.73 -28.11 6.89
C ILE A 670 -17.31 -28.58 8.23
N ASP A 671 -16.47 -29.16 9.10
CA ASP A 671 -16.84 -29.57 10.44
C ASP A 671 -16.05 -28.76 11.48
N ILE A 672 -16.68 -27.70 12.01
CA ILE A 672 -16.13 -26.86 13.10
C ILE A 672 -16.81 -27.28 14.41
N LYS A 673 -16.01 -27.87 15.31
CA LYS A 673 -16.45 -28.36 16.63
C LYS A 673 -16.05 -27.40 17.73
N VAL A 674 -16.94 -27.25 18.72
CA VAL A 674 -16.65 -26.56 19.97
C VAL A 674 -15.63 -27.37 20.78
N PRO A 675 -14.56 -26.76 21.29
CA PRO A 675 -13.65 -27.44 22.21
C PRO A 675 -14.35 -27.77 23.54
N ASN A 676 -14.30 -29.03 23.95
CA ASN A 676 -14.95 -29.50 25.18
C ASN A 676 -14.29 -28.96 26.46
N ASP A 677 -13.04 -28.53 26.38
CA ASP A 677 -12.20 -28.03 27.47
C ASP A 677 -12.16 -26.50 27.55
N ALA A 678 -13.00 -25.79 26.78
CA ALA A 678 -13.03 -24.34 26.77
C ALA A 678 -13.47 -23.74 28.11
N LYS A 679 -12.65 -22.84 28.68
CA LYS A 679 -12.96 -22.10 29.90
C LYS A 679 -13.55 -20.72 29.58
N PRO A 680 -14.62 -20.27 30.26
CA PRO A 680 -15.09 -18.89 30.14
C PRO A 680 -13.99 -17.89 30.53
N ILE A 681 -13.91 -16.76 29.82
CA ILE A 681 -12.89 -15.72 30.06
C ILE A 681 -12.98 -15.13 31.48
N GLU A 682 -14.17 -15.13 32.09
CA GLU A 682 -14.42 -14.68 33.46
C GLU A 682 -13.62 -15.50 34.47
N LYS A 683 -13.54 -16.81 34.25
CA LYS A 683 -12.77 -17.72 35.11
C LYS A 683 -11.27 -17.45 35.02
N ILE A 684 -10.78 -17.15 33.83
CA ILE A 684 -9.37 -16.76 33.62
C ILE A 684 -9.07 -15.45 34.35
N ARG A 685 -9.98 -14.47 34.28
CA ARG A 685 -9.83 -13.18 34.99
C ARG A 685 -9.78 -13.37 36.50
N GLU A 686 -10.63 -14.24 37.07
CA GLU A 686 -10.57 -14.57 38.50
C GLU A 686 -9.24 -15.22 38.89
N GLU A 687 -8.72 -16.14 38.07
CA GLU A 687 -7.41 -16.76 38.28
C GLU A 687 -6.26 -15.73 38.21
N MET A 688 -6.32 -14.78 37.27
CA MET A 688 -5.34 -13.69 37.15
C MET A 688 -5.38 -12.73 38.36
N ASN A 689 -6.57 -12.32 38.79
CA ASN A 689 -6.75 -11.43 39.93
C ASN A 689 -6.28 -12.08 41.25
N LYS A 690 -6.46 -13.40 41.40
CA LYS A 690 -5.93 -14.14 42.56
C LYS A 690 -4.40 -14.14 42.57
N ASN A 691 -3.76 -14.22 41.40
CA ASN A 691 -2.31 -14.26 41.28
C ASN A 691 -1.66 -12.88 41.39
N SER A 692 -2.34 -11.80 41.01
CA SER A 692 -1.85 -10.42 41.19
C SER A 692 -1.99 -9.90 42.63
N GLY A 693 -2.86 -10.51 43.44
CA GLY A 693 -3.06 -10.16 44.85
C GLY A 693 -1.94 -10.55 45.82
N PHE A 694 -0.82 -11.11 45.35
CA PHE A 694 0.32 -11.53 46.18
C PHE A 694 1.63 -10.77 45.88
N GLY A 695 1.56 -9.58 45.28
CA GLY A 695 2.75 -8.85 44.85
C GLY A 695 2.67 -7.32 44.98
N TYR A 696 2.27 -6.82 46.14
CA TYR A 696 2.68 -5.49 46.64
C TYR A 696 3.05 -5.57 48.11
#